data_AF-A0A848SSC9-F1
#
_entry.id   AF-A0A848SSC9-F1
#
_cell.length_a   1.000
_cell.length_b   1.000
_cell.length_c   1.000
_cell.angle_alpha   90.00
_cell.angle_beta   90.00
_cell.angle_gamma   90.00
#
_symmetry.space_group_name_H-M   'P 1'
#
loop_
_entity.id
_entity.type
_entity.pdbx_description
1 polymer ?
#
loop_
_entity_poly.entity_id
_entity_poly.type
_entity_poly.pdbx_seq_one_letter_code
_entity_poly.pdbx_strand_id
1 'polypeptide(L)'
;MRIALLIILVCITCSVIAQESPTLRYEGSSTIAHFIEDAEKVYGKVSFEIQTETESSGGEKAILEGLADIGGVARVPSPQVLGKGVVSTLIGWDAIAIVVNNSNTVDNLTKEQLKGIYTNRITNWNELGGPDLEIKPYIVGTQSATRKVCRAVILENEDYVACETVTPDKDILSKVMSDPAAIGQISFSFLEDSKEKIRALSIDGQQPSSTNQNYPITRPLYLLWWTGRDEVTSFIEWTQSRQAQELIMKRFIGKSQENQDRNGDLIVYTRTYAVEEGGAYFYPHEPYEIYNDKNELIQRVENHLEATDENPSKLSLPPGKYLIWTETSKKTGGEKLLVKIEAGETARVFTNDRLEAERVEPQLPIFGNKLKFFGDFRFRAEQDWDSRRSNGTYRDNRGRLRIRLRFGFNYQWNDHFTFGARIRSGSSDDPQSPHITLGDDFREYDINIDRAYLRGNYKDLWLWVGKNNLPLWKQHEMWWDDDVTPEGIALGGDFKINEFVRIKPVAGYFLMFTSGIEDASIQAGQVSADLGFQSSALTLSSGYLRFDNMPDRNSGNQLYHEYQLLISGAEFTLKKKIPVTIGLDYLVNLENYDSDSLISANGMQDEKMGFVGKVNIGSLSDKGKVLVGYYYSYISKYSVVDYIAQDDWVRWSFNSAPGTRSSNFSGHEARLAYAFGKGFHVIARAYFVKAIKRSSPSDMALENGKRFRLDLNINF
;
A
#
# COMPACT_ATOMS: atom_id res chain seq x y z
N MET A 1 -74.95 -59.67 23.88
CA MET A 1 -74.07 -58.59 24.39
C MET A 1 -73.48 -57.87 23.18
N ARG A 2 -73.89 -56.64 22.82
CA ARG A 2 -73.32 -55.34 23.29
C ARG A 2 -71.78 -55.33 23.10
N ILE A 3 -71.12 -54.51 22.28
CA ILE A 3 -71.13 -53.05 22.00
C ILE A 3 -70.31 -52.78 20.70
N ALA A 4 -70.86 -52.10 19.66
CA ALA A 4 -70.65 -50.70 19.18
C ALA A 4 -69.25 -50.38 18.56
N LEU A 5 -69.14 -50.10 17.24
CA LEU A 5 -69.18 -48.79 16.53
C LEU A 5 -67.97 -47.88 16.87
N LEU A 6 -67.31 -47.09 16.01
CA LEU A 6 -67.53 -46.56 14.65
C LEU A 6 -66.21 -45.84 14.23
N ILE A 7 -65.93 -45.78 12.93
CA ILE A 7 -64.86 -44.99 12.29
C ILE A 7 -65.25 -43.50 12.28
N ILE A 8 -64.37 -42.58 12.75
CA ILE A 8 -64.57 -41.12 12.64
C ILE A 8 -63.33 -40.42 12.07
N LEU A 9 -63.62 -39.66 11.02
CA LEU A 9 -62.88 -38.63 10.29
C LEU A 9 -62.49 -37.46 11.22
N VAL A 10 -61.20 -37.08 11.30
CA VAL A 10 -60.75 -35.88 12.04
C VAL A 10 -60.40 -34.77 11.06
N CYS A 11 -61.17 -33.68 11.13
CA CYS A 11 -60.92 -32.41 10.48
C CYS A 11 -59.64 -31.75 11.01
N ILE A 12 -58.75 -31.35 10.09
CA ILE A 12 -57.61 -30.48 10.38
C ILE A 12 -58.12 -29.03 10.37
N THR A 13 -58.20 -28.40 11.54
CA THR A 13 -58.25 -26.94 11.65
C THR A 13 -56.82 -26.41 11.68
N CYS A 14 -56.41 -25.78 10.58
CA CYS A 14 -55.16 -25.02 10.51
C CYS A 14 -55.36 -23.69 11.22
N SER A 15 -54.78 -23.54 12.41
CA SER A 15 -54.55 -22.24 13.03
C SER A 15 -53.21 -21.72 12.53
N VAL A 16 -53.23 -20.74 11.64
CA VAL A 16 -52.05 -19.99 11.22
C VAL A 16 -51.57 -19.18 12.42
N ILE A 17 -50.45 -19.59 13.00
CA ILE A 17 -49.68 -18.75 13.93
C ILE A 17 -48.97 -17.72 13.06
N ALA A 18 -49.37 -16.45 13.17
CA ALA A 18 -48.62 -15.35 12.57
C ALA A 18 -47.26 -15.28 13.28
N GLN A 19 -46.19 -15.61 12.56
CA GLN A 19 -44.82 -15.47 13.04
C GLN A 19 -44.47 -13.98 13.05
N GLU A 20 -44.20 -13.41 14.23
CA GLU A 20 -43.75 -12.02 14.34
C GLU A 20 -42.40 -11.87 13.62
N SER A 21 -42.29 -10.87 12.74
CA SER A 21 -41.06 -10.54 12.03
C SER A 21 -39.97 -10.10 13.03
N PRO A 22 -38.73 -10.59 12.92
CA PRO A 22 -37.65 -10.21 13.82
C PRO A 22 -37.36 -8.70 13.76
N THR A 23 -37.06 -8.10 14.92
CA THR A 23 -36.75 -6.68 15.06
C THR A 23 -35.24 -6.42 15.01
N LEU A 24 -34.81 -5.47 14.19
CA LEU A 24 -33.42 -5.02 14.05
C LEU A 24 -33.26 -3.61 14.62
N ARG A 25 -32.17 -3.37 15.37
CA ARG A 25 -31.85 -2.05 15.90
C ARG A 25 -31.05 -1.25 14.89
N TYR A 26 -31.57 -0.11 14.46
CA TYR A 26 -30.90 0.85 13.61
C TYR A 26 -30.49 2.08 14.42
N GLU A 27 -29.22 2.45 14.36
CA GLU A 27 -28.74 3.71 14.93
C GLU A 27 -27.86 4.46 13.92
N GLY A 28 -28.08 5.77 13.79
CA GLY A 28 -27.15 6.63 13.07
C GLY A 28 -27.82 7.75 12.30
N SER A 29 -27.46 7.88 11.03
CA SER A 29 -27.90 8.98 10.16
C SER A 29 -29.43 9.11 10.10
N SER A 30 -29.96 10.29 10.45
CA SER A 30 -31.38 10.63 10.25
C SER A 30 -31.79 10.61 8.78
N THR A 31 -30.87 10.94 7.88
CA THR A 31 -31.07 10.84 6.43
C THR A 31 -31.33 9.40 5.98
N ILE A 32 -30.49 8.44 6.40
CA ILE A 32 -30.67 7.04 6.01
C ILE A 32 -31.92 6.44 6.68
N ALA A 33 -32.32 6.93 7.85
CA ALA A 33 -33.52 6.46 8.56
C ALA A 33 -34.79 6.59 7.70
N HIS A 34 -34.92 7.62 6.86
CA HIS A 34 -36.04 7.73 5.91
C HIS A 34 -36.12 6.56 4.93
N PHE A 35 -34.97 6.04 4.48
CA PHE A 35 -34.95 4.80 3.68
C PHE A 35 -35.32 3.59 4.54
N ILE A 36 -34.86 3.50 5.79
CA ILE A 36 -35.18 2.39 6.68
C ILE A 36 -36.69 2.30 6.97
N GLU A 37 -37.36 3.43 7.22
CA GLU A 37 -38.81 3.51 7.42
C GLU A 37 -39.60 3.04 6.19
N ASP A 38 -39.14 3.41 5.00
CA ASP A 38 -39.75 2.96 3.75
C ASP A 38 -39.43 1.49 3.47
N ALA A 39 -38.21 1.06 3.79
CA ALA A 39 -37.73 -0.31 3.59
C ALA A 39 -38.47 -1.32 4.46
N GLU A 40 -38.82 -0.95 5.69
CA GLU A 40 -39.64 -1.80 6.58
C GLU A 40 -40.94 -2.23 5.90
N LYS A 41 -41.64 -1.28 5.26
CA LYS A 41 -42.93 -1.52 4.58
C LYS A 41 -42.79 -2.39 3.33
N VAL A 42 -41.67 -2.26 2.61
CA VAL A 42 -41.46 -2.94 1.32
C VAL A 42 -40.80 -4.31 1.49
N TYR A 43 -39.82 -4.43 2.39
CA TYR A 43 -39.11 -5.68 2.64
C TYR A 43 -39.98 -6.67 3.43
N GLY A 44 -40.73 -6.18 4.42
CA GLY A 44 -41.77 -6.94 5.15
C GLY A 44 -41.29 -8.14 5.98
N LYS A 45 -39.99 -8.45 5.99
CA LYS A 45 -39.41 -9.60 6.73
C LYS A 45 -38.80 -9.24 8.08
N VAL A 46 -38.60 -7.95 8.36
CA VAL A 46 -38.05 -7.45 9.63
C VAL A 46 -38.78 -6.16 10.02
N SER A 47 -38.78 -5.82 11.31
CA SER A 47 -39.13 -4.49 11.83
C SER A 47 -37.90 -3.78 12.36
N PHE A 48 -37.96 -2.45 12.53
CA PHE A 48 -36.83 -1.63 12.97
C PHE A 48 -37.14 -0.82 14.23
N GLU A 49 -36.20 -0.85 15.18
CA GLU A 49 -36.09 0.16 16.23
C GLU A 49 -35.11 1.23 15.76
N ILE A 50 -35.59 2.45 15.50
CA ILE A 50 -34.82 3.52 14.86
C ILE A 50 -34.40 4.58 15.88
N GLN A 51 -33.09 4.82 15.99
CA GLN A 51 -32.50 5.92 16.77
C GLN A 51 -31.64 6.82 15.87
N THR A 52 -31.92 8.11 15.85
CA THR A 52 -31.24 9.07 14.95
C THR A 52 -30.64 10.29 15.66
N GLU A 53 -30.84 10.45 16.97
CA GLU A 53 -30.34 11.62 17.73
C GLU A 53 -28.81 11.75 17.67
N THR A 54 -28.11 10.62 17.57
CA THR A 54 -26.64 10.53 17.58
C THR A 54 -26.00 10.74 16.21
N GLU A 55 -26.81 10.78 15.14
CA GLU A 55 -26.41 10.94 13.74
C GLU A 55 -25.33 9.93 13.27
N SER A 56 -24.71 10.18 12.12
CA SER A 56 -23.71 9.26 11.53
C SER A 56 -22.54 8.91 12.44
N SER A 57 -22.15 9.81 13.35
CA SER A 57 -21.06 9.53 14.32
C SER A 57 -21.53 8.57 15.43
N GLY A 58 -22.81 8.62 15.79
CA GLY A 58 -23.46 7.64 16.65
C GLY A 58 -23.58 6.26 16.05
N GLY A 59 -23.96 6.16 14.76
CA GLY A 59 -24.08 4.86 14.09
C GLY A 59 -22.75 4.07 14.06
N GLU A 60 -21.62 4.75 13.84
CA GLU A 60 -20.29 4.12 13.96
C GLU A 60 -19.96 3.68 15.38
N LYS A 61 -20.36 4.44 16.39
CA LYS A 61 -20.15 4.09 17.80
C LYS A 61 -21.03 2.91 18.22
N ALA A 62 -22.32 2.96 17.89
CA ALA A 62 -23.32 1.98 18.26
C ALA A 62 -23.02 0.60 17.65
N ILE A 63 -22.55 0.53 16.40
CA ILE A 63 -22.18 -0.75 15.79
C ILE A 63 -20.92 -1.37 16.44
N LEU A 64 -19.97 -0.54 16.86
CA LEU A 64 -18.77 -0.99 17.55
C LEU A 64 -19.04 -1.46 18.98
N GLU A 65 -20.01 -0.85 19.65
CA GLU A 65 -20.41 -1.18 21.03
C GLU A 65 -21.49 -2.28 21.09
N GLY A 66 -21.98 -2.77 19.94
CA GLY A 66 -23.04 -3.79 19.86
C GLY A 66 -24.43 -3.28 20.24
N LEU A 67 -24.61 -1.96 20.30
CA LEU A 67 -25.86 -1.29 20.63
C LEU A 67 -26.85 -1.26 19.45
N ALA A 68 -26.32 -1.32 18.22
CA ALA A 68 -27.11 -1.42 16.99
C ALA A 68 -26.77 -2.69 16.21
N ASP A 69 -27.74 -3.23 15.48
CA ASP A 69 -27.52 -4.30 14.50
C ASP A 69 -27.11 -3.72 13.14
N ILE A 70 -27.58 -2.52 12.81
CA ILE A 70 -27.23 -1.76 11.61
C ILE A 70 -26.87 -0.33 11.99
N GLY A 71 -25.66 0.11 11.62
CA GLY A 71 -25.22 1.49 11.74
C GLY A 71 -25.41 2.28 10.44
N GLY A 72 -26.11 3.41 10.48
CA GLY A 72 -26.27 4.29 9.31
C GLY A 72 -25.25 5.42 9.26
N VAL A 73 -24.46 5.52 8.19
CA VAL A 73 -23.39 6.52 8.05
C VAL A 73 -23.48 7.24 6.69
N ALA A 74 -23.82 8.53 6.70
CA ALA A 74 -23.95 9.36 5.49
C ALA A 74 -22.62 10.05 5.09
N ARG A 75 -21.53 9.28 5.12
CA ARG A 75 -20.18 9.64 4.68
C ARG A 75 -19.37 8.37 4.50
N VAL A 76 -18.14 8.49 4.00
CA VAL A 76 -17.21 7.35 4.04
C VAL A 76 -17.02 6.89 5.49
N PRO A 77 -17.26 5.60 5.80
CA PRO A 77 -17.05 5.06 7.14
C PRO A 77 -15.59 5.19 7.58
N SER A 78 -15.39 5.40 8.87
CA SER A 78 -14.07 5.53 9.48
C SER A 78 -13.22 4.26 9.26
N PRO A 79 -11.95 4.38 8.84
CA PRO A 79 -11.04 3.24 8.73
C PRO A 79 -10.89 2.46 10.04
N GLN A 80 -11.01 3.13 11.19
CA GLN A 80 -10.95 2.50 12.51
C GLN A 80 -12.15 1.55 12.75
N VAL A 81 -13.32 1.88 12.20
CA VAL A 81 -14.52 1.03 12.29
C VAL A 81 -14.35 -0.20 11.39
N LEU A 82 -14.00 0.02 10.12
CA LEU A 82 -13.81 -1.06 9.14
C LEU A 82 -12.65 -1.99 9.51
N GLY A 83 -11.56 -1.45 10.06
CA GLY A 83 -10.38 -2.20 10.51
C GLY A 83 -10.66 -3.19 11.65
N LYS A 84 -11.80 -3.06 12.34
CA LYS A 84 -12.26 -4.02 13.36
C LYS A 84 -13.04 -5.20 12.77
N GLY A 85 -13.31 -5.21 11.46
CA GLY A 85 -14.06 -6.27 10.77
C GLY A 85 -15.54 -5.97 10.56
N VAL A 86 -16.00 -4.75 10.88
CA VAL A 86 -17.33 -4.27 10.49
C VAL A 86 -17.39 -4.16 8.98
N VAL A 87 -18.42 -4.75 8.38
CA VAL A 87 -18.66 -4.65 6.94
C VAL A 87 -19.49 -3.41 6.65
N SER A 88 -19.25 -2.78 5.50
CA SER A 88 -20.06 -1.66 5.02
C SER A 88 -20.57 -1.93 3.60
N THR A 89 -21.74 -1.36 3.29
CA THR A 89 -22.30 -1.38 1.94
C THR A 89 -22.78 0.01 1.56
N LEU A 90 -22.42 0.47 0.36
CA LEU A 90 -22.95 1.69 -0.22
C LEU A 90 -24.37 1.40 -0.70
N ILE A 91 -25.36 2.14 -0.18
CA ILE A 91 -26.77 2.01 -0.60
C ILE A 91 -27.17 3.07 -1.63
N GLY A 92 -26.55 4.25 -1.61
CA GLY A 92 -26.83 5.34 -2.55
C GLY A 92 -26.05 6.60 -2.23
N TRP A 93 -26.42 7.70 -2.88
CA TRP A 93 -25.84 9.03 -2.68
C TRP A 93 -26.93 10.04 -2.36
N ASP A 94 -26.64 10.95 -1.43
CA ASP A 94 -27.56 12.02 -1.03
C ASP A 94 -27.02 13.38 -1.49
N ALA A 95 -27.91 14.24 -1.98
CA ALA A 95 -27.62 15.64 -2.25
C ALA A 95 -27.87 16.45 -0.98
N ILE A 96 -26.91 17.28 -0.57
CA ILE A 96 -27.11 18.24 0.52
C ILE A 96 -27.66 19.53 -0.06
N ALA A 97 -28.96 19.76 0.11
CA ALA A 97 -29.61 20.96 -0.33
C ALA A 97 -29.23 22.16 0.56
N ILE A 98 -28.96 23.28 -0.09
CA ILE A 98 -28.95 24.60 0.55
C ILE A 98 -30.35 25.17 0.41
N VAL A 99 -30.99 25.46 1.54
CA VAL A 99 -32.37 25.88 1.60
C VAL A 99 -32.51 27.30 2.12
N VAL A 100 -33.47 28.02 1.56
CA VAL A 100 -33.87 29.36 1.98
C VAL A 100 -35.38 29.44 2.17
N ASN A 101 -35.83 30.49 2.86
CA ASN A 101 -37.24 30.79 2.93
C ASN A 101 -37.82 31.02 1.52
N ASN A 102 -39.06 30.60 1.29
CA ASN A 102 -39.71 30.75 -0.01
C ASN A 102 -39.85 32.21 -0.47
N SER A 103 -39.86 33.19 0.47
CA SER A 103 -39.92 34.62 0.14
C SER A 103 -38.58 35.21 -0.32
N ASN A 104 -37.46 34.52 -0.14
CA ASN A 104 -36.17 34.97 -0.64
C ASN A 104 -36.17 34.92 -2.17
N THR A 105 -35.56 35.88 -2.87
CA THR A 105 -35.57 35.93 -4.35
C THR A 105 -34.34 35.29 -5.00
N VAL A 106 -33.27 35.02 -4.24
CA VAL A 106 -32.04 34.39 -4.77
C VAL A 106 -32.33 32.93 -5.12
N ASP A 107 -31.97 32.46 -6.32
CA ASP A 107 -32.25 31.10 -6.80
C ASP A 107 -31.02 30.25 -7.08
N ASN A 108 -29.86 30.88 -7.20
CA ASN A 108 -28.59 30.22 -7.43
C ASN A 108 -27.47 30.90 -6.65
N LEU A 109 -26.58 30.10 -6.06
CA LEU A 109 -25.33 30.57 -5.46
C LEU A 109 -24.15 29.77 -6.00
N THR A 110 -22.98 30.40 -6.09
CA THR A 110 -21.74 29.66 -6.34
C THR A 110 -21.18 29.09 -5.04
N LYS A 111 -20.31 28.08 -5.12
CA LYS A 111 -19.60 27.58 -3.93
C LYS A 111 -18.83 28.67 -3.21
N GLU A 112 -18.22 29.62 -3.94
CA GLU A 112 -17.49 30.74 -3.35
C GLU A 112 -18.43 31.69 -2.59
N GLN A 113 -19.63 31.95 -3.11
CA GLN A 113 -20.64 32.75 -2.40
C GLN A 113 -21.13 32.04 -1.14
N LEU A 114 -21.37 30.72 -1.20
CA LEU A 114 -21.73 29.93 -0.03
C LEU A 114 -20.61 29.92 1.02
N LYS A 115 -19.35 29.80 0.60
CA LYS A 115 -18.18 29.95 1.47
C LYS A 115 -18.18 31.32 2.12
N GLY A 116 -18.41 32.39 1.35
CA GLY A 116 -18.52 33.75 1.85
C GLY A 116 -19.61 33.91 2.92
N ILE A 117 -20.80 33.34 2.72
CA ILE A 117 -21.89 33.36 3.70
C ILE A 117 -21.51 32.63 4.98
N TYR A 118 -21.08 31.37 4.89
CA TYR A 118 -20.82 30.52 6.06
C TYR A 118 -19.52 30.87 6.81
N THR A 119 -18.66 31.71 6.22
CA THR A 119 -17.48 32.29 6.87
C THR A 119 -17.66 33.76 7.26
N ASN A 120 -18.90 34.27 7.18
CA ASN A 120 -19.28 35.64 7.56
C ASN A 120 -18.55 36.75 6.78
N ARG A 121 -18.13 36.46 5.53
CA ARG A 121 -17.57 37.45 4.59
C ARG A 121 -18.65 38.12 3.74
N ILE A 122 -19.77 37.43 3.53
CA ILE A 122 -21.00 37.96 2.89
C ILE A 122 -22.09 37.91 3.94
N THR A 123 -22.69 39.04 4.24
CA THR A 123 -23.57 39.21 5.41
C THR A 123 -24.96 39.70 5.06
N ASN A 124 -25.20 40.15 3.84
CA ASN A 124 -26.52 40.61 3.39
C ASN A 124 -26.90 40.00 2.03
N TRP A 125 -28.17 39.65 1.87
CA TRP A 125 -28.72 39.09 0.63
C TRP A 125 -28.61 40.06 -0.57
N ASN A 126 -28.56 41.37 -0.34
CA ASN A 126 -28.38 42.37 -1.40
C ASN A 126 -27.03 42.25 -2.13
N GLU A 127 -26.00 41.72 -1.47
CA GLU A 127 -24.67 41.44 -2.04
C GLU A 127 -24.72 40.30 -3.08
N LEU A 128 -25.83 39.54 -3.08
CA LEU A 128 -26.09 38.37 -3.91
C LEU A 128 -27.26 38.61 -4.88
N GLY A 129 -27.72 39.86 -5.02
CA GLY A 129 -28.87 40.22 -5.86
C GLY A 129 -30.24 39.92 -5.24
N GLY A 130 -30.29 39.65 -3.93
CA GLY A 130 -31.50 39.43 -3.15
C GLY A 130 -32.06 40.70 -2.48
N PRO A 131 -33.04 40.55 -1.57
CA PRO A 131 -33.57 41.66 -0.78
C PRO A 131 -32.52 42.22 0.19
N ASP A 132 -32.69 43.47 0.64
CA ASP A 132 -31.85 44.07 1.68
C ASP A 132 -32.20 43.48 3.06
N LEU A 133 -31.63 42.31 3.36
CA LEU A 133 -31.86 41.52 4.56
C LEU A 133 -30.55 40.87 4.99
N GLU A 134 -30.19 41.02 6.27
CA GLU A 134 -29.02 40.37 6.88
C GLU A 134 -29.17 38.84 6.90
N ILE A 135 -28.19 38.12 6.35
CA ILE A 135 -28.23 36.67 6.19
C ILE A 135 -28.12 35.99 7.55
N LYS A 136 -29.00 35.01 7.82
CA LYS A 136 -28.97 34.19 9.03
C LYS A 136 -28.64 32.72 8.71
N PRO A 137 -27.36 32.32 8.83
CA PRO A 137 -26.94 30.96 8.51
C PRO A 137 -27.20 29.98 9.67
N TYR A 138 -27.96 28.93 9.38
CA TYR A 138 -28.20 27.79 10.26
C TYR A 138 -27.41 26.57 9.78
N ILE A 139 -26.73 25.90 10.71
CA ILE A 139 -25.95 24.69 10.44
C ILE A 139 -26.38 23.55 11.36
N VAL A 140 -26.30 22.33 10.86
CA VAL A 140 -26.52 21.10 11.64
C VAL A 140 -25.46 20.86 12.72
N GLY A 141 -25.75 19.96 13.67
CA GLY A 141 -24.86 19.60 14.78
C GLY A 141 -23.48 19.05 14.37
N THR A 142 -22.52 19.04 15.31
CA THR A 142 -21.15 18.51 15.09
C THR A 142 -21.10 17.03 14.70
N GLN A 143 -22.11 16.27 15.13
CA GLN A 143 -22.21 14.83 14.83
C GLN A 143 -22.77 14.52 13.45
N SER A 144 -23.39 15.51 12.79
CA SER A 144 -23.98 15.36 11.47
C SER A 144 -22.92 15.28 10.38
N ALA A 145 -23.11 14.33 9.47
CA ALA A 145 -22.28 14.23 8.26
C ALA A 145 -22.51 15.43 7.33
N THR A 146 -23.68 16.06 7.36
CA THR A 146 -24.01 17.25 6.55
C THR A 146 -23.01 18.36 6.84
N ARG A 147 -22.74 18.63 8.13
CA ARG A 147 -21.75 19.63 8.57
C ARG A 147 -20.36 19.32 8.05
N LYS A 148 -19.93 18.06 8.19
CA LYS A 148 -18.58 17.63 7.83
C LYS A 148 -18.35 17.73 6.31
N VAL A 149 -19.35 17.33 5.51
CA VAL A 149 -19.28 17.38 4.04
C VAL A 149 -19.33 18.83 3.56
N CYS A 150 -20.26 19.66 4.05
CA CYS A 150 -20.32 21.08 3.68
C CYS A 150 -19.04 21.83 4.07
N ARG A 151 -18.47 21.56 5.25
CA ARG A 151 -17.17 22.14 5.64
C ARG A 151 -16.04 21.75 4.69
N ALA A 152 -15.99 20.49 4.26
CA ALA A 152 -14.95 20.01 3.36
C ALA A 152 -15.13 20.54 1.91
N VAL A 153 -16.36 20.53 1.40
CA VAL A 153 -16.67 20.80 -0.02
C VAL A 153 -16.93 22.28 -0.31
N ILE A 154 -17.61 23.00 0.58
CA ILE A 154 -17.93 24.42 0.41
C ILE A 154 -16.84 25.27 1.04
N LEU A 155 -16.50 25.01 2.32
CA LEU A 155 -15.59 25.86 3.08
C LEU A 155 -14.12 25.51 2.86
N GLU A 156 -13.80 24.46 2.10
CA GLU A 156 -12.43 23.96 1.88
C GLU A 156 -11.67 23.69 3.19
N ASN A 157 -12.40 23.21 4.20
CA ASN A 157 -11.96 22.97 5.58
C ASN A 157 -11.73 24.21 6.46
N GLU A 158 -12.16 25.41 6.04
CA GLU A 158 -12.32 26.55 6.94
C GLU A 158 -13.46 26.31 7.96
N ASP A 159 -13.44 27.04 9.08
CA ASP A 159 -14.47 26.93 10.10
C ASP A 159 -15.68 27.80 9.80
N TYR A 160 -16.86 27.33 10.25
CA TYR A 160 -18.07 28.12 10.22
C TYR A 160 -17.94 29.31 11.18
N VAL A 161 -18.34 30.50 10.72
CA VAL A 161 -18.31 31.75 11.49
C VAL A 161 -19.72 32.33 11.55
N ALA A 162 -20.13 32.81 12.72
CA ALA A 162 -21.44 33.44 12.94
C ALA A 162 -22.68 32.61 12.52
N CYS A 163 -22.59 31.28 12.61
CA CYS A 163 -23.68 30.35 12.27
C CYS A 163 -24.37 29.80 13.53
N GLU A 164 -25.71 29.74 13.55
CA GLU A 164 -26.46 29.07 14.61
C GLU A 164 -26.50 27.56 14.38
N THR A 165 -26.13 26.77 15.39
CA THR A 165 -26.20 25.30 15.31
C THR A 165 -27.59 24.80 15.72
N VAL A 166 -28.19 23.95 14.89
CA VAL A 166 -29.53 23.37 15.08
C VAL A 166 -29.44 21.85 15.14
N THR A 167 -30.07 21.25 16.14
CA THR A 167 -30.15 19.80 16.35
C THR A 167 -31.51 19.43 16.95
N PRO A 168 -32.17 18.35 16.49
CA PRO A 168 -31.78 17.43 15.41
C PRO A 168 -31.78 18.08 14.01
N ASP A 169 -31.10 17.47 13.04
CA ASP A 169 -30.88 18.07 11.71
C ASP A 169 -32.16 18.59 11.04
N LYS A 170 -33.27 17.83 11.14
CA LYS A 170 -34.59 18.17 10.57
C LYS A 170 -35.15 19.53 11.02
N ASP A 171 -34.74 20.03 12.19
CA ASP A 171 -35.28 21.27 12.76
C ASP A 171 -34.78 22.53 12.02
N ILE A 172 -33.76 22.39 11.16
CA ILE A 172 -33.35 23.46 10.24
C ILE A 172 -34.51 23.91 9.35
N LEU A 173 -35.36 22.99 8.91
CA LEU A 173 -36.49 23.32 8.05
C LEU A 173 -37.42 24.32 8.76
N SER A 174 -37.73 24.09 10.03
CA SER A 174 -38.56 24.98 10.84
C SER A 174 -37.96 26.38 11.01
N LYS A 175 -36.64 26.45 11.24
CA LYS A 175 -35.91 27.72 11.34
C LYS A 175 -35.99 28.50 10.03
N VAL A 176 -35.72 27.83 8.90
CA VAL A 176 -35.74 28.44 7.57
C VAL A 176 -37.15 28.88 7.15
N MET A 177 -38.19 28.11 7.48
CA MET A 177 -39.59 28.49 7.21
C MET A 177 -40.03 29.76 7.95
N SER A 178 -39.52 29.96 9.16
CA SER A 178 -39.96 31.05 10.03
C SER A 178 -39.32 32.41 9.75
N ASP A 179 -38.21 32.44 9.00
CA ASP A 179 -37.38 33.63 8.85
C ASP A 179 -37.01 33.88 7.37
N PRO A 180 -37.52 34.96 6.75
CA PRO A 180 -37.19 35.34 5.37
C PRO A 180 -35.70 35.48 5.05
N ALA A 181 -34.87 35.73 6.07
CA ALA A 181 -33.44 35.95 5.91
C ALA A 181 -32.59 34.68 6.11
N ALA A 182 -33.22 33.56 6.44
CA ALA A 182 -32.55 32.31 6.78
C ALA A 182 -31.95 31.57 5.58
N ILE A 183 -30.80 30.93 5.80
CA ILE A 183 -30.20 29.91 4.95
C ILE A 183 -29.81 28.69 5.79
N GLY A 184 -30.07 27.49 5.29
CA GLY A 184 -29.79 26.24 6.01
C GLY A 184 -29.20 25.15 5.11
N GLN A 185 -28.51 24.18 5.72
CA GLN A 185 -27.96 23.00 5.04
C GLN A 185 -28.67 21.73 5.53
N ILE A 186 -29.27 20.94 4.63
CA ILE A 186 -30.06 19.76 4.98
C ILE A 186 -30.00 18.72 3.85
N SER A 187 -30.19 17.43 4.14
CA SER A 187 -30.40 16.42 3.09
C SER A 187 -31.61 16.78 2.23
N PHE A 188 -31.49 16.59 0.93
CA PHE A 188 -32.58 16.72 -0.03
C PHE A 188 -33.78 15.83 0.32
N SER A 189 -33.56 14.67 0.94
CA SER A 189 -34.63 13.74 1.31
C SER A 189 -35.68 14.32 2.27
N PHE A 190 -35.31 15.30 3.10
CA PHE A 190 -36.26 15.98 4.00
C PHE A 190 -37.14 17.01 3.29
N LEU A 191 -36.82 17.37 2.04
CA LEU A 191 -37.55 18.41 1.32
C LEU A 191 -38.86 17.91 0.73
N GLU A 192 -39.02 16.61 0.50
CA GLU A 192 -40.24 16.05 -0.08
C GLU A 192 -41.50 16.37 0.72
N ASP A 193 -41.38 16.45 2.04
CA ASP A 193 -42.48 16.73 2.96
C ASP A 193 -42.72 18.24 3.19
N SER A 194 -41.85 19.12 2.67
CA SER A 194 -41.81 20.56 2.99
C SER A 194 -41.78 21.50 1.78
N LYS A 195 -42.04 20.98 0.56
CA LYS A 195 -41.89 21.70 -0.72
C LYS A 195 -42.67 23.02 -0.85
N GLU A 196 -43.75 23.20 -0.08
CA GLU A 196 -44.62 24.38 -0.22
C GLU A 196 -44.11 25.63 0.54
N LYS A 197 -43.12 25.50 1.43
CA LYS A 197 -42.71 26.59 2.34
C LYS A 197 -41.22 26.91 2.35
N ILE A 198 -40.41 26.08 1.73
CA ILE A 198 -38.95 26.19 1.67
C ILE A 198 -38.52 25.99 0.22
N ARG A 199 -37.53 26.75 -0.22
CA ARG A 199 -36.94 26.59 -1.55
C ARG A 199 -35.49 26.14 -1.45
N ALA A 200 -35.13 25.13 -2.24
CA ALA A 200 -33.74 24.74 -2.43
C ALA A 200 -33.09 25.61 -3.51
N LEU A 201 -31.86 26.04 -3.27
CA LEU A 201 -31.07 26.81 -4.22
C LEU A 201 -30.31 25.91 -5.19
N SER A 202 -30.14 26.37 -6.43
CA SER A 202 -29.10 25.85 -7.31
C SER A 202 -27.72 26.19 -6.75
N ILE A 203 -26.76 25.29 -6.95
CA ILE A 203 -25.34 25.55 -6.69
C ILE A 203 -24.56 25.43 -7.99
N ASP A 204 -23.84 26.48 -8.37
CA ASP A 204 -23.12 26.53 -9.66
C ASP A 204 -24.03 26.15 -10.86
N GLY A 205 -25.30 26.55 -10.82
CA GLY A 205 -26.31 26.26 -11.84
C GLY A 205 -26.96 24.87 -11.74
N GLN A 206 -26.58 24.04 -10.79
CA GLN A 206 -27.10 22.68 -10.61
C GLN A 206 -28.16 22.63 -9.49
N GLN A 207 -29.33 22.04 -9.76
CA GLN A 207 -30.40 21.85 -8.77
C GLN A 207 -30.20 20.55 -7.97
N PRO A 208 -30.48 20.51 -6.66
CA PRO A 208 -30.47 19.25 -5.92
C PRO A 208 -31.66 18.39 -6.33
N SER A 209 -31.42 17.12 -6.65
CA SER A 209 -32.47 16.13 -6.87
C SER A 209 -31.93 14.71 -6.64
N SER A 210 -32.85 13.74 -6.56
CA SER A 210 -32.53 12.30 -6.57
C SER A 210 -32.02 11.79 -7.93
N THR A 211 -31.95 12.63 -8.95
CA THR A 211 -31.51 12.27 -10.31
C THR A 211 -30.28 13.04 -10.77
N ASN A 212 -29.92 14.14 -10.10
CA ASN A 212 -28.79 14.97 -10.50
C ASN A 212 -27.47 14.45 -9.91
N GLN A 213 -26.79 13.60 -10.68
CA GLN A 213 -25.47 13.07 -10.32
C GLN A 213 -24.36 14.14 -10.31
N ASN A 214 -24.58 15.28 -10.99
CA ASN A 214 -23.59 16.36 -11.12
C ASN A 214 -23.77 17.45 -10.04
N TYR A 215 -24.63 17.23 -9.05
CA TYR A 215 -24.84 18.22 -7.99
C TYR A 215 -23.55 18.42 -7.17
N PRO A 216 -23.09 19.67 -6.93
CA PRO A 216 -21.77 19.93 -6.36
C PRO A 216 -21.54 19.40 -4.93
N ILE A 217 -22.62 19.17 -4.17
CA ILE A 217 -22.53 18.76 -2.76
C ILE A 217 -23.32 17.48 -2.55
N THR A 218 -22.63 16.36 -2.75
CA THR A 218 -23.18 15.02 -2.54
C THR A 218 -22.39 14.27 -1.47
N ARG A 219 -23.01 13.24 -0.90
CA ARG A 219 -22.36 12.35 0.06
C ARG A 219 -22.82 10.90 -0.13
N PRO A 220 -21.94 9.92 0.11
CA PRO A 220 -22.33 8.53 0.04
C PRO A 220 -23.10 8.12 1.29
N LEU A 221 -24.05 7.20 1.13
CA LEU A 221 -24.85 6.61 2.21
C LEU A 221 -24.43 5.15 2.42
N TYR A 222 -23.96 4.83 3.62
CA TYR A 222 -23.51 3.49 3.99
C TYR A 222 -24.34 2.88 5.11
N LEU A 223 -24.58 1.58 5.01
CA LEU A 223 -25.02 0.74 6.11
C LEU A 223 -23.83 -0.10 6.61
N LEU A 224 -23.66 -0.17 7.92
CA LEU A 224 -22.59 -0.90 8.61
C LEU A 224 -23.19 -2.03 9.42
N TRP A 225 -22.57 -3.22 9.39
CA TRP A 225 -23.02 -4.36 10.18
C TRP A 225 -21.90 -5.36 10.47
N TRP A 226 -22.14 -6.25 11.44
CA TRP A 226 -21.32 -7.43 11.68
C TRP A 226 -21.88 -8.63 10.92
N THR A 227 -21.01 -9.43 10.31
CA THR A 227 -21.41 -10.70 9.69
C THR A 227 -21.75 -11.74 10.76
N GLY A 228 -22.64 -12.68 10.42
CA GLY A 228 -23.03 -13.79 11.32
C GLY A 228 -24.48 -13.74 11.81
N ARG A 229 -25.28 -12.75 11.41
CA ARG A 229 -26.75 -12.73 11.58
C ARG A 229 -27.44 -12.75 10.23
N ASP A 230 -28.15 -13.83 9.93
CA ASP A 230 -28.78 -14.05 8.63
C ASP A 230 -29.86 -13.01 8.31
N GLU A 231 -30.59 -12.51 9.31
CA GLU A 231 -31.62 -11.50 9.12
C GLU A 231 -31.02 -10.16 8.68
N VAL A 232 -29.90 -9.78 9.29
CA VAL A 232 -29.17 -8.56 8.94
C VAL A 232 -28.54 -8.69 7.55
N THR A 233 -27.85 -9.81 7.28
CA THR A 233 -27.25 -10.06 5.96
C THR A 233 -28.32 -10.08 4.86
N SER A 234 -29.46 -10.74 5.08
CA SER A 234 -30.55 -10.81 4.11
C SER A 234 -31.17 -9.43 3.81
N PHE A 235 -31.32 -8.59 4.83
CA PHE A 235 -31.80 -7.22 4.65
C PHE A 235 -30.77 -6.40 3.85
N ILE A 236 -29.50 -6.47 4.25
CA ILE A 236 -28.40 -5.77 3.58
C ILE A 236 -28.27 -6.18 2.12
N GLU A 237 -28.35 -7.47 1.80
CA GLU A 237 -28.35 -7.96 0.41
C GLU A 237 -29.58 -7.47 -0.36
N TRP A 238 -30.75 -7.48 0.27
CA TRP A 238 -31.97 -6.92 -0.34
C TRP A 238 -31.85 -5.43 -0.65
N THR A 239 -31.11 -4.64 0.13
CA THR A 239 -30.86 -3.21 -0.20
C THR A 239 -30.18 -3.00 -1.55
N GLN A 240 -29.54 -4.04 -2.08
CA GLN A 240 -28.88 -4.05 -3.39
C GLN A 240 -29.79 -4.53 -4.52
N SER A 241 -30.98 -5.03 -4.20
CA SER A 241 -31.97 -5.48 -5.18
C SER A 241 -32.57 -4.31 -5.95
N ARG A 242 -33.10 -4.59 -7.14
CA ARG A 242 -33.84 -3.60 -7.95
C ARG A 242 -34.97 -2.95 -7.16
N GLN A 243 -35.73 -3.73 -6.39
CA GLN A 243 -36.86 -3.24 -5.61
C GLN A 243 -36.40 -2.22 -4.54
N ALA A 244 -35.29 -2.49 -3.86
CA ALA A 244 -34.74 -1.56 -2.88
C ALA A 244 -34.09 -0.34 -3.55
N GLN A 245 -33.42 -0.51 -4.69
CA GLN A 245 -32.84 0.61 -5.44
C GLN A 245 -33.91 1.54 -6.02
N GLU A 246 -35.04 1.02 -6.49
CA GLU A 246 -36.22 1.82 -6.87
C GLU A 246 -36.76 2.62 -5.68
N LEU A 247 -36.71 2.07 -4.47
CA LEU A 247 -37.08 2.78 -3.24
C LEU A 247 -36.09 3.88 -2.88
N ILE A 248 -34.78 3.59 -2.97
CA ILE A 248 -33.69 4.53 -2.70
C ILE A 248 -33.76 5.71 -3.68
N MET A 249 -34.00 5.44 -4.97
CA MET A 249 -34.10 6.46 -6.02
C MET A 249 -35.27 7.45 -5.84
N LYS A 250 -36.24 7.15 -4.96
CA LYS A 250 -37.28 8.14 -4.62
C LYS A 250 -36.69 9.33 -3.87
N ARG A 251 -35.80 9.08 -2.91
CA ARG A 251 -35.27 10.09 -1.99
C ARG A 251 -33.83 10.49 -2.25
N PHE A 252 -33.06 9.59 -2.84
CA PHE A 252 -31.61 9.67 -3.00
C PHE A 252 -31.23 9.46 -4.45
N ILE A 253 -30.02 9.88 -4.82
CA ILE A 253 -29.37 9.44 -6.05
C ILE A 253 -29.03 7.96 -5.84
N GLY A 254 -29.92 7.08 -6.29
CA GLY A 254 -29.69 5.64 -6.23
C GLY A 254 -28.47 5.23 -7.06
N LYS A 255 -28.06 3.97 -6.97
CA LYS A 255 -27.05 3.46 -7.92
C LYS A 255 -27.67 3.54 -9.31
N SER A 256 -27.22 4.48 -10.13
CA SER A 256 -27.79 4.71 -11.45
C SER A 256 -27.77 3.41 -12.25
N GLN A 257 -28.90 3.08 -12.88
CA GLN A 257 -28.95 2.04 -13.91
C GLN A 257 -28.00 2.35 -15.09
N GLU A 258 -27.51 3.59 -15.22
CA GLU A 258 -26.43 3.94 -16.16
C GLU A 258 -25.10 3.22 -15.84
N ASN A 259 -24.84 2.89 -14.58
CA ASN A 259 -23.75 1.99 -14.18
C ASN A 259 -24.16 0.50 -14.23
N GLN A 260 -25.32 0.17 -14.79
CA GLN A 260 -25.68 -1.20 -15.20
C GLN A 260 -25.76 -1.33 -16.73
N ASP A 261 -26.06 -0.25 -17.46
CA ASP A 261 -26.13 -0.25 -18.93
C ASP A 261 -24.79 0.09 -19.60
N ARG A 262 -23.82 0.66 -18.86
CA ARG A 262 -22.44 0.66 -19.34
C ARG A 262 -21.88 -0.73 -19.19
N ASN A 263 -21.69 -1.40 -20.31
CA ASN A 263 -20.86 -2.59 -20.34
C ASN A 263 -19.51 -2.31 -19.67
N GLY A 264 -19.02 -3.27 -18.91
CA GLY A 264 -17.60 -3.35 -18.60
C GLY A 264 -16.86 -4.01 -19.75
N ASP A 265 -15.56 -3.80 -19.80
CA ASP A 265 -14.69 -4.43 -20.77
C ASP A 265 -14.06 -5.68 -20.16
N LEU A 266 -14.00 -6.76 -20.92
CA LEU A 266 -13.29 -7.97 -20.57
C LEU A 266 -12.12 -8.15 -21.53
N ILE A 267 -10.93 -8.36 -20.98
CA ILE A 267 -9.75 -8.78 -21.73
C ILE A 267 -9.24 -10.07 -21.10
N VAL A 268 -9.20 -11.15 -21.89
CA VAL A 268 -8.75 -12.46 -21.41
C VAL A 268 -7.42 -12.79 -22.08
N TYR A 269 -6.36 -12.84 -21.29
CA TYR A 269 -5.04 -13.30 -21.73
C TYR A 269 -5.02 -14.83 -21.62
N THR A 270 -5.15 -15.50 -22.77
CA THR A 270 -5.04 -16.96 -22.89
C THR A 270 -3.64 -17.39 -23.30
N ARG A 271 -3.39 -18.70 -23.33
CA ARG A 271 -2.18 -19.26 -23.93
C ARG A 271 -2.08 -18.82 -25.39
N THR A 272 -0.89 -18.59 -25.90
CA THR A 272 -0.67 -18.27 -27.31
C THR A 272 -0.18 -19.49 -28.11
N TYR A 273 -0.40 -19.50 -29.41
CA TYR A 273 0.07 -20.53 -30.34
C TYR A 273 0.78 -19.90 -31.54
N ALA A 274 1.84 -20.54 -32.03
CA ALA A 274 2.60 -20.00 -33.16
C ALA A 274 1.82 -20.17 -34.48
N VAL A 275 1.73 -19.09 -35.25
CA VAL A 275 1.22 -19.05 -36.61
C VAL A 275 2.32 -18.49 -37.50
N GLU A 276 2.64 -19.18 -38.60
CA GLU A 276 3.62 -18.70 -39.58
C GLU A 276 2.89 -18.03 -40.75
N GLU A 277 3.24 -16.78 -41.04
CA GLU A 277 2.74 -16.05 -42.20
C GLU A 277 3.87 -15.26 -42.86
N GLY A 278 4.11 -15.51 -44.15
CA GLY A 278 5.13 -14.79 -44.93
C GLY A 278 6.58 -14.96 -44.43
N GLY A 279 6.89 -16.02 -43.67
CA GLY A 279 8.21 -16.27 -43.08
C GLY A 279 8.44 -15.60 -41.72
N ALA A 280 7.40 -15.00 -41.11
CA ALA A 280 7.40 -14.51 -39.74
C ALA A 280 6.45 -15.35 -38.87
N TYR A 281 6.79 -15.54 -37.59
CA TYR A 281 5.93 -16.21 -36.61
C TYR A 281 5.20 -15.18 -35.75
N PHE A 282 3.89 -15.36 -35.61
CA PHE A 282 3.01 -14.59 -34.75
C PHE A 282 2.41 -15.50 -33.68
N TYR A 283 2.09 -14.96 -32.51
CA TYR A 283 1.60 -15.72 -31.36
C TYR A 283 0.22 -15.21 -30.88
N PRO A 284 -0.85 -15.36 -31.66
CA PRO A 284 -2.20 -15.02 -31.22
C PRO A 284 -2.63 -15.82 -30.00
N HIS A 285 -3.53 -15.22 -29.22
CA HIS A 285 -4.14 -15.83 -28.05
C HIS A 285 -5.18 -16.91 -28.43
N GLU A 286 -5.22 -18.03 -27.70
CA GLU A 286 -6.20 -19.12 -27.86
C GLU A 286 -7.64 -18.64 -27.60
N PRO A 287 -8.64 -19.23 -28.29
CA PRO A 287 -10.04 -18.92 -28.06
C PRO A 287 -10.53 -19.33 -26.66
N TYR A 288 -11.59 -18.67 -26.21
CA TYR A 288 -12.28 -18.97 -24.95
C TYR A 288 -13.80 -18.84 -25.06
N GLU A 289 -14.50 -19.43 -24.12
CA GLU A 289 -15.95 -19.40 -23.99
C GLU A 289 -16.36 -18.65 -22.73
N ILE A 290 -17.46 -17.91 -22.82
CA ILE A 290 -18.03 -17.13 -21.73
C ILE A 290 -19.38 -17.72 -21.39
N TYR A 291 -19.59 -18.01 -20.12
CA TYR A 291 -20.82 -18.54 -19.56
C TYR A 291 -21.42 -17.56 -18.55
N ASN A 292 -22.74 -17.59 -18.37
CA ASN A 292 -23.41 -16.83 -17.31
C ASN A 292 -23.33 -17.56 -15.96
N ASP A 293 -23.87 -16.92 -14.92
CA ASP A 293 -23.98 -17.46 -13.55
C ASP A 293 -24.86 -18.70 -13.42
N LYS A 294 -25.65 -19.02 -14.45
CA LYS A 294 -26.43 -20.26 -14.60
C LYS A 294 -25.74 -21.34 -15.42
N ASN A 295 -24.46 -21.13 -15.75
CA ASN A 295 -23.62 -22.08 -16.49
C ASN A 295 -24.01 -22.25 -17.98
N GLU A 296 -24.79 -21.32 -18.54
CA GLU A 296 -25.22 -21.31 -19.95
C GLU A 296 -24.21 -20.55 -20.82
N LEU A 297 -23.91 -21.04 -22.03
CA LEU A 297 -22.93 -20.42 -22.93
C LEU A 297 -23.49 -19.11 -23.50
N ILE A 298 -22.78 -18.01 -23.27
CA ILE A 298 -23.11 -16.68 -23.80
C ILE A 298 -22.48 -16.50 -25.18
N GLN A 299 -21.16 -16.68 -25.28
CA GLN A 299 -20.42 -16.52 -26.53
C GLN A 299 -19.07 -17.23 -26.49
N ARG A 300 -18.56 -17.56 -27.68
CA ARG A 300 -17.18 -17.99 -27.90
C ARG A 300 -16.40 -16.84 -28.54
N VAL A 301 -15.18 -16.59 -28.08
CA VAL A 301 -14.33 -15.48 -28.50
C VAL A 301 -13.02 -16.05 -29.04
N GLU A 302 -12.67 -15.72 -30.29
CA GLU A 302 -11.44 -16.19 -30.94
C GLU A 302 -10.17 -15.62 -30.29
N ASN A 303 -10.30 -14.46 -29.64
CA ASN A 303 -9.28 -13.78 -28.85
C ASN A 303 -8.12 -13.16 -29.63
N HIS A 304 -8.33 -12.88 -30.90
CA HIS A 304 -7.48 -12.10 -31.80
C HIS A 304 -8.37 -11.61 -32.96
N LEU A 305 -8.02 -10.50 -33.61
CA LEU A 305 -8.78 -10.02 -34.79
C LEU A 305 -8.33 -10.69 -36.08
N GLU A 306 -7.03 -10.96 -36.22
CA GLU A 306 -6.40 -11.61 -37.36
C GLU A 306 -5.36 -12.62 -36.89
N ALA A 307 -4.94 -13.56 -37.74
CA ALA A 307 -3.99 -14.61 -37.38
C ALA A 307 -2.60 -14.10 -36.97
N THR A 308 -2.31 -12.82 -37.26
CA THR A 308 -1.08 -12.11 -36.90
C THR A 308 -1.25 -11.15 -35.72
N ASP A 309 -2.46 -11.00 -35.18
CA ASP A 309 -2.76 -10.13 -34.03
C ASP A 309 -2.42 -10.83 -32.71
N GLU A 310 -1.32 -10.39 -32.09
CA GLU A 310 -0.85 -10.94 -30.81
C GLU A 310 -1.53 -10.32 -29.59
N ASN A 311 -2.43 -9.33 -29.78
CA ASN A 311 -3.15 -8.72 -28.67
C ASN A 311 -4.50 -9.42 -28.42
N PRO A 312 -4.88 -9.66 -27.16
CA PRO A 312 -6.17 -10.27 -26.85
C PRO A 312 -7.32 -9.30 -27.15
N SER A 313 -8.44 -9.86 -27.60
CA SER A 313 -9.62 -9.06 -27.94
C SER A 313 -10.23 -8.40 -26.70
N LYS A 314 -10.57 -7.12 -26.83
CA LYS A 314 -11.32 -6.38 -25.82
C LYS A 314 -12.82 -6.55 -26.07
N LEU A 315 -13.53 -7.12 -25.10
CA LEU A 315 -14.93 -7.50 -25.24
C LEU A 315 -15.82 -6.71 -24.29
N SER A 316 -16.83 -6.04 -24.83
CA SER A 316 -17.79 -5.28 -24.03
C SER A 316 -18.92 -6.19 -23.55
N LEU A 317 -19.11 -6.31 -22.24
CA LEU A 317 -20.11 -7.16 -21.60
C LEU A 317 -20.92 -6.40 -20.54
N PRO A 318 -22.22 -6.70 -20.36
CA PRO A 318 -23.00 -6.13 -19.28
C PRO A 318 -22.34 -6.41 -17.92
N PRO A 319 -22.41 -5.50 -16.94
CA PRO A 319 -21.93 -5.76 -15.59
C PRO A 319 -22.61 -7.00 -15.02
N GLY A 320 -21.81 -7.90 -14.42
CA GLY A 320 -22.32 -9.20 -14.01
C GLY A 320 -21.20 -10.18 -13.64
N LYS A 321 -21.59 -11.39 -13.23
CA LYS A 321 -20.66 -12.49 -12.98
C LYS A 321 -20.68 -13.44 -14.18
N TYR A 322 -19.49 -13.70 -14.71
CA TYR A 322 -19.29 -14.56 -15.87
C TYR A 322 -18.30 -15.67 -15.54
N LEU A 323 -18.44 -16.78 -16.22
CA LEU A 323 -17.60 -17.96 -16.08
C LEU A 323 -16.83 -18.17 -17.38
N ILE A 324 -15.49 -18.10 -17.35
CA ILE A 324 -14.63 -18.21 -18.53
C ILE A 324 -14.07 -19.63 -18.63
N TRP A 325 -14.22 -20.27 -19.79
CA TRP A 325 -13.66 -21.59 -20.10
C TRP A 325 -12.72 -21.51 -21.30
N THR A 326 -11.44 -21.84 -21.14
CA THR A 326 -10.45 -21.79 -22.23
C THR A 326 -10.27 -23.13 -22.92
N GLU A 327 -9.78 -23.16 -24.16
CA GLU A 327 -9.45 -24.42 -24.85
C GLU A 327 -8.43 -25.28 -24.07
N THR A 328 -7.44 -24.64 -23.44
CA THR A 328 -6.54 -25.32 -22.52
C THR A 328 -7.30 -25.98 -21.36
N SER A 329 -8.28 -25.30 -20.74
CA SER A 329 -9.12 -25.88 -19.67
C SER A 329 -9.92 -27.08 -20.15
N LYS A 330 -10.40 -27.11 -21.41
CA LYS A 330 -11.08 -28.30 -21.98
C LYS A 330 -10.14 -29.50 -22.10
N LYS A 331 -8.90 -29.27 -22.54
CA LYS A 331 -7.89 -30.33 -22.73
C LYS A 331 -7.40 -30.90 -21.39
N THR A 332 -7.34 -30.09 -20.34
CA THR A 332 -6.86 -30.50 -19.01
C THR A 332 -7.97 -30.95 -18.07
N GLY A 333 -9.25 -30.79 -18.44
CA GLY A 333 -10.39 -31.05 -17.57
C GLY A 333 -10.57 -29.98 -16.47
N GLY A 334 -10.06 -28.77 -16.68
CA GLY A 334 -10.11 -27.65 -15.73
C GLY A 334 -11.51 -27.04 -15.54
N GLU A 335 -11.68 -26.27 -14.46
CA GLU A 335 -12.95 -25.62 -14.09
C GLU A 335 -13.08 -24.21 -14.70
N LYS A 336 -14.31 -23.68 -14.77
CA LYS A 336 -14.59 -22.32 -15.25
C LYS A 336 -14.05 -21.26 -14.28
N LEU A 337 -13.43 -20.22 -14.79
CA LEU A 337 -12.95 -19.07 -14.00
C LEU A 337 -14.06 -18.05 -13.80
N LEU A 338 -14.41 -17.75 -12.54
CA LEU A 338 -15.40 -16.73 -12.20
C LEU A 338 -14.80 -15.32 -12.30
N VAL A 339 -15.43 -14.46 -13.08
CA VAL A 339 -15.00 -13.08 -13.37
C VAL A 339 -16.18 -12.15 -13.12
N LYS A 340 -15.95 -11.11 -12.32
CA LYS A 340 -16.93 -10.05 -12.11
C LYS A 340 -16.58 -8.89 -13.04
N ILE A 341 -17.55 -8.46 -13.84
CA ILE A 341 -17.47 -7.29 -14.71
C ILE A 341 -18.28 -6.18 -14.07
N GLU A 342 -17.67 -5.01 -13.90
CA GLU A 342 -18.34 -3.80 -13.38
C GLU A 342 -18.47 -2.77 -14.51
N ALA A 343 -19.49 -1.92 -14.45
CA ALA A 343 -19.75 -0.94 -15.49
C ALA A 343 -18.61 0.04 -15.67
N GLY A 344 -18.19 0.25 -16.92
CA GLY A 344 -17.12 1.18 -17.25
C GLY A 344 -15.73 0.76 -16.76
N GLU A 345 -15.61 -0.42 -16.13
CA GLU A 345 -14.33 -0.99 -15.72
C GLU A 345 -13.84 -2.02 -16.74
N THR A 346 -12.51 -2.19 -16.82
CA THR A 346 -11.91 -3.27 -17.61
C THR A 346 -11.46 -4.42 -16.70
N ALA A 347 -12.23 -5.52 -16.70
CA ALA A 347 -11.84 -6.79 -16.10
C ALA A 347 -10.76 -7.46 -16.97
N ARG A 348 -9.61 -7.78 -16.35
CA ARG A 348 -8.51 -8.51 -17.00
C ARG A 348 -8.37 -9.88 -16.37
N VAL A 349 -8.37 -10.91 -17.21
CA VAL A 349 -8.30 -12.32 -16.78
C VAL A 349 -7.07 -12.95 -17.40
N PHE A 350 -6.19 -13.49 -16.57
CA PHE A 350 -4.99 -14.19 -17.04
C PHE A 350 -5.20 -15.68 -16.79
N THR A 351 -5.27 -16.46 -17.87
CA THR A 351 -5.62 -17.89 -17.81
C THR A 351 -4.41 -18.79 -18.01
N ASN A 352 -3.21 -18.20 -18.12
CA ASN A 352 -1.97 -18.95 -18.13
C ASN A 352 -1.70 -19.52 -16.73
N ASP A 353 -1.26 -20.77 -16.68
CA ASP A 353 -0.70 -21.45 -15.51
C ASP A 353 0.56 -20.72 -14.98
N ARG A 354 0.36 -19.55 -14.37
CA ARG A 354 1.25 -18.86 -13.43
C ARG A 354 0.40 -17.89 -12.60
N LEU A 355 -0.29 -18.46 -11.61
CA LEU A 355 -0.85 -17.70 -10.49
C LEU A 355 0.30 -17.16 -9.61
N GLU A 356 0.74 -15.94 -9.87
CA GLU A 356 1.23 -15.02 -8.83
C GLU A 356 0.36 -13.77 -8.87
N ALA A 357 -0.24 -13.46 -7.72
CA ALA A 357 -1.25 -12.44 -7.56
C ALA A 357 -0.64 -11.03 -7.58
N GLU A 358 -0.92 -10.27 -8.63
CA GLU A 358 -0.94 -8.80 -8.53
C GLU A 358 -2.29 -8.36 -7.96
N ARG A 359 -2.35 -8.25 -6.63
CA ARG A 359 -3.35 -7.40 -5.97
C ARG A 359 -3.06 -5.96 -6.37
N VAL A 360 -3.96 -5.34 -7.12
CA VAL A 360 -4.01 -3.89 -7.29
C VAL A 360 -4.40 -3.30 -5.94
N GLU A 361 -3.48 -2.57 -5.32
CA GLU A 361 -3.75 -1.80 -4.11
C GLU A 361 -4.71 -0.63 -4.42
N PRO A 362 -5.62 -0.27 -3.50
CA PRO A 362 -6.53 0.85 -3.70
C PRO A 362 -5.75 2.17 -3.71
N GLN A 363 -5.74 2.84 -4.87
CA GLN A 363 -5.16 4.17 -5.01
C GLN A 363 -6.03 5.21 -4.29
N LEU A 364 -5.43 5.91 -3.32
CA LEU A 364 -5.96 7.14 -2.73
C LEU A 364 -5.96 8.28 -3.78
N PRO A 365 -6.88 9.26 -3.68
CA PRO A 365 -7.13 10.20 -4.76
C PRO A 365 -6.04 11.28 -4.97
N ILE A 366 -5.61 11.39 -6.24
CA ILE A 366 -5.19 12.56 -7.02
C ILE A 366 -3.95 13.36 -6.56
N PHE A 367 -2.78 12.74 -6.74
CA PHE A 367 -1.79 13.26 -7.70
C PHE A 367 -1.69 12.18 -8.77
N GLY A 368 -1.64 12.50 -10.08
CA GLY A 368 -1.63 11.46 -11.12
C GLY A 368 -0.58 10.37 -10.89
N ASN A 369 -0.67 9.22 -11.60
CA ASN A 369 0.21 8.03 -11.56
C ASN A 369 1.75 8.26 -11.58
N LYS A 370 2.19 9.51 -11.60
CA LYS A 370 3.54 10.03 -11.49
C LYS A 370 4.11 9.96 -10.06
N LEU A 371 3.31 10.10 -9.00
CA LEU A 371 3.82 10.06 -7.61
C LEU A 371 3.60 8.67 -6.99
N LYS A 372 4.68 8.03 -6.53
CA LYS A 372 4.67 6.73 -5.86
C LYS A 372 5.36 6.82 -4.52
N PHE A 373 4.66 6.47 -3.44
CA PHE A 373 5.24 6.34 -2.11
C PHE A 373 5.82 4.94 -1.90
N PHE A 374 6.81 4.83 -1.03
CA PHE A 374 7.38 3.57 -0.59
C PHE A 374 7.94 3.71 0.82
N GLY A 375 8.05 2.62 1.54
CA GLY A 375 8.63 2.65 2.88
C GLY A 375 8.72 1.28 3.52
N ASP A 376 9.28 1.27 4.72
CA ASP A 376 9.23 0.10 5.57
C ASP A 376 9.32 0.44 7.05
N PHE A 377 8.70 -0.44 7.83
CA PHE A 377 8.86 -0.56 9.25
C PHE A 377 9.56 -1.87 9.57
N ARG A 378 10.53 -1.82 10.49
CA ARG A 378 11.13 -3.02 11.08
C ARG A 378 11.13 -2.89 12.59
N PHE A 379 10.57 -3.90 13.27
CA PHE A 379 10.83 -4.14 14.68
C PHE A 379 11.87 -5.26 14.81
N ARG A 380 12.85 -5.07 15.68
CA ARG A 380 13.97 -6.01 15.84
C ARG A 380 14.21 -6.30 17.31
N ALA A 381 14.18 -7.58 17.68
CA ALA A 381 14.70 -8.07 18.94
C ALA A 381 16.08 -8.71 18.70
N GLU A 382 17.10 -8.29 19.43
CA GLU A 382 18.47 -8.80 19.33
C GLU A 382 18.96 -9.33 20.67
N GLN A 383 19.70 -10.44 20.63
CA GLN A 383 20.44 -10.95 21.78
C GLN A 383 21.87 -11.26 21.36
N ASP A 384 22.83 -10.63 22.02
CA ASP A 384 24.26 -10.95 21.95
C ASP A 384 24.66 -11.79 23.17
N TRP A 385 25.50 -12.81 22.99
CA TRP A 385 26.12 -13.54 24.10
C TRP A 385 27.50 -14.09 23.74
N ASP A 386 28.23 -14.57 24.73
CA ASP A 386 29.49 -15.32 24.57
C ASP A 386 30.46 -14.61 23.62
N SER A 387 30.62 -13.29 23.83
CA SER A 387 31.36 -12.41 22.90
C SER A 387 32.66 -11.97 23.53
N ARG A 388 33.79 -12.45 23.03
CA ARG A 388 35.13 -12.14 23.56
C ARG A 388 35.74 -10.90 22.91
N ARG A 389 36.37 -10.05 23.72
CA ARG A 389 37.14 -8.86 23.31
C ARG A 389 38.59 -9.23 22.98
N SER A 390 39.28 -8.33 22.28
CA SER A 390 40.68 -8.54 21.90
C SER A 390 41.65 -8.59 23.09
N ASN A 391 41.31 -7.91 24.20
CA ASN A 391 42.02 -8.01 25.47
C ASN A 391 41.78 -9.34 26.23
N GLY A 392 41.05 -10.29 25.65
CA GLY A 392 40.80 -11.61 26.23
C GLY A 392 39.60 -11.73 27.16
N THR A 393 39.01 -10.61 27.59
CA THR A 393 37.80 -10.59 28.45
C THR A 393 36.52 -10.86 27.66
N TYR A 394 35.45 -11.30 28.33
CA TYR A 394 34.13 -11.44 27.72
C TYR A 394 33.32 -10.14 27.86
N ARG A 395 32.54 -9.81 26.83
CA ARG A 395 31.50 -8.77 26.87
C ARG A 395 30.28 -9.32 27.59
N ASP A 396 29.59 -8.45 28.32
CA ASP A 396 28.29 -8.79 28.89
C ASP A 396 27.29 -9.17 27.78
N ASN A 397 26.45 -10.15 28.12
CA ASN A 397 25.28 -10.50 27.32
C ASN A 397 24.38 -9.27 27.21
N ARG A 398 23.84 -9.02 26.02
CA ARG A 398 23.08 -7.79 25.75
C ARG A 398 21.84 -8.11 24.94
N GLY A 399 20.69 -7.80 25.51
CA GLY A 399 19.40 -7.79 24.81
C GLY A 399 19.06 -6.37 24.36
N ARG A 400 18.51 -6.21 23.16
CA ARG A 400 18.02 -4.92 22.64
C ARG A 400 16.73 -5.09 21.88
N LEU A 401 15.83 -4.13 22.06
CA LEU A 401 14.70 -3.92 21.17
C LEU A 401 14.98 -2.69 20.32
N ARG A 402 14.69 -2.78 19.03
CA ARG A 402 15.02 -1.76 18.05
C ARG A 402 13.87 -1.55 17.08
N ILE A 403 13.75 -0.33 16.57
CA ILE A 403 12.84 0.01 15.49
C ILE A 403 13.60 0.66 14.34
N ARG A 404 13.11 0.47 13.12
CA ARG A 404 13.48 1.24 11.94
C ARG A 404 12.23 1.71 11.23
N LEU A 405 12.24 2.96 10.81
CA LEU A 405 11.20 3.61 10.01
C LEU A 405 11.87 4.23 8.79
N ARG A 406 11.36 3.92 7.60
CA ARG A 406 11.77 4.55 6.35
C ARG A 406 10.55 4.92 5.54
N PHE A 407 10.54 6.12 4.98
CA PHE A 407 9.47 6.62 4.13
C PHE A 407 10.05 7.45 3.01
N GLY A 408 9.63 7.18 1.78
CA GLY A 408 10.12 7.87 0.60
C GLY A 408 9.07 7.97 -0.49
N PHE A 409 9.41 8.72 -1.53
CA PHE A 409 8.59 8.85 -2.71
C PHE A 409 9.44 8.95 -3.98
N ASN A 410 8.84 8.58 -5.10
CA ASN A 410 9.34 8.83 -6.44
C ASN A 410 8.29 9.62 -7.21
N TYR A 411 8.71 10.73 -7.81
CA TYR A 411 7.89 11.58 -8.67
C TYR A 411 8.40 11.51 -10.11
N GLN A 412 7.61 10.93 -11.00
CA GLN A 412 7.87 10.88 -12.44
C GLN A 412 7.50 12.22 -13.06
N TRP A 413 8.47 13.09 -13.30
CA TRP A 413 8.22 14.40 -13.89
C TRP A 413 7.69 14.27 -15.34
N ASN A 414 8.37 13.45 -16.15
CA ASN A 414 8.02 13.09 -17.52
C ASN A 414 8.57 11.68 -17.84
N ASP A 415 8.48 11.21 -19.08
CA ASP A 415 8.90 9.85 -19.47
C ASP A 415 10.41 9.59 -19.29
N HIS A 416 11.21 10.65 -19.15
CA HIS A 416 12.66 10.57 -19.01
C HIS A 416 13.13 10.78 -17.58
N PHE A 417 12.48 11.66 -16.81
CA PHE A 417 13.00 12.12 -15.52
C PHE A 417 12.14 11.72 -14.33
N THR A 418 12.80 11.18 -13.31
CA THR A 418 12.22 10.82 -12.00
C THR A 418 13.00 11.51 -10.89
N PHE A 419 12.30 12.21 -10.01
CA PHE A 419 12.85 12.71 -8.75
C PHE A 419 12.51 11.75 -7.62
N GLY A 420 13.43 11.49 -6.70
CA GLY A 420 13.16 10.61 -5.55
C GLY A 420 13.79 11.12 -4.26
N ALA A 421 13.08 10.90 -3.14
CA ALA A 421 13.58 11.24 -1.82
C ALA A 421 13.14 10.19 -0.78
N ARG A 422 13.93 10.05 0.30
CA ARG A 422 13.61 9.16 1.43
C ARG A 422 14.11 9.78 2.75
N ILE A 423 13.27 9.68 3.77
CA ILE A 423 13.62 9.87 5.17
C ILE A 423 13.76 8.50 5.86
N ARG A 424 14.67 8.43 6.83
CA ARG A 424 14.90 7.25 7.66
C ARG A 424 15.10 7.62 9.13
N SER A 425 14.82 6.67 10.01
CA SER A 425 15.21 6.74 11.41
C SER A 425 16.70 6.47 11.63
N GLY A 426 17.15 6.72 12.86
CA GLY A 426 18.50 6.41 13.34
C GLY A 426 19.47 7.57 13.13
N SER A 427 20.62 7.50 13.78
CA SER A 427 21.61 8.58 13.82
C SER A 427 22.15 8.94 12.42
N SER A 428 22.50 10.22 12.23
CA SER A 428 23.23 10.71 11.06
C SER A 428 24.69 10.26 11.03
N ASP A 429 25.28 9.95 12.19
CA ASP A 429 26.70 9.61 12.34
C ASP A 429 26.99 8.12 12.09
N ASP A 430 25.93 7.32 11.95
CA ASP A 430 25.95 5.90 11.65
C ASP A 430 25.16 5.64 10.34
N PRO A 431 25.84 5.66 9.18
CA PRO A 431 25.19 5.41 7.90
C PRO A 431 24.82 3.93 7.69
N GLN A 432 25.36 2.99 8.47
CA GLN A 432 25.10 1.55 8.34
C GLN A 432 23.81 1.16 9.07
N SER A 433 23.50 1.81 10.19
CA SER A 433 22.36 1.43 11.03
C SER A 433 21.29 2.53 11.13
N PRO A 434 20.20 2.42 10.37
CA PRO A 434 19.00 3.26 10.52
C PRO A 434 18.12 2.87 11.73
N HIS A 435 18.61 2.01 12.62
CA HIS A 435 17.84 1.49 13.75
C HIS A 435 17.96 2.38 14.98
N ILE A 436 16.83 2.65 15.63
CA ILE A 436 16.74 3.28 16.95
C ILE A 436 16.64 2.20 18.01
N THR A 437 17.43 2.30 19.08
CA THR A 437 17.32 1.40 20.24
C THR A 437 16.27 1.93 21.20
N LEU A 438 15.33 1.08 21.61
CA LEU A 438 14.27 1.45 22.56
C LEU A 438 14.81 1.49 23.99
N GLY A 439 14.26 2.38 24.81
CA GLY A 439 14.67 2.55 26.22
C GLY A 439 15.90 3.44 26.41
N ASP A 440 16.18 4.32 25.47
CA ASP A 440 17.40 5.15 25.45
C ASP A 440 17.24 6.47 26.25
N ASP A 441 16.86 6.35 27.52
CA ASP A 441 16.74 7.47 28.49
C ASP A 441 15.85 8.64 28.02
N PHE A 442 14.68 8.30 27.46
CA PHE A 442 13.69 9.27 26.95
C PHE A 442 14.20 10.25 25.87
N ARG A 443 15.36 9.96 25.26
CA ARG A 443 15.89 10.76 24.15
C ARG A 443 14.94 10.77 22.96
N GLU A 444 14.90 11.90 22.28
CA GLU A 444 14.16 12.07 21.03
C GLU A 444 14.75 11.18 19.93
N TYR A 445 13.92 10.88 18.94
CA TYR A 445 14.27 9.99 17.84
C TYR A 445 14.78 10.78 16.64
N ASP A 446 16.00 10.48 16.20
CA ASP A 446 16.58 11.07 15.00
C ASP A 446 15.86 10.57 13.73
N ILE A 447 15.50 11.53 12.87
CA ILE A 447 14.97 11.30 11.52
C ILE A 447 15.83 12.10 10.54
N ASN A 448 16.36 11.42 9.51
CA ASN A 448 17.33 11.96 8.57
C ASN A 448 16.88 11.75 7.12
N ILE A 449 17.17 12.70 6.24
CA ILE A 449 17.02 12.53 4.79
C ILE A 449 18.24 11.75 4.30
N ASP A 450 18.06 10.50 3.89
CA ASP A 450 19.15 9.66 3.39
C ASP A 450 19.16 9.53 1.87
N ARG A 451 18.06 9.85 1.19
CA ARG A 451 18.02 9.89 -0.29
C ARG A 451 17.39 11.18 -0.77
N ALA A 452 18.01 11.76 -1.78
CA ALA A 452 17.52 12.90 -2.55
C ALA A 452 18.25 12.89 -3.90
N TYR A 453 17.57 12.47 -4.96
CA TYR A 453 18.20 12.23 -6.26
C TYR A 453 17.29 12.56 -7.44
N LEU A 454 17.94 12.83 -8.57
CA LEU A 454 17.32 12.90 -9.89
C LEU A 454 17.82 11.73 -10.73
N ARG A 455 16.92 11.04 -11.42
CA ARG A 455 17.22 9.98 -12.39
C ARG A 455 16.68 10.35 -13.76
N GLY A 456 17.52 10.24 -14.78
CA GLY A 456 17.16 10.37 -16.19
C GLY A 456 17.28 9.02 -16.90
N ASN A 457 16.35 8.70 -17.81
CA ASN A 457 16.40 7.50 -18.64
C ASN A 457 16.21 7.89 -20.12
N TYR A 458 17.05 7.34 -20.99
CA TYR A 458 16.96 7.53 -22.43
C TYR A 458 17.33 6.23 -23.14
N LYS A 459 16.35 5.58 -23.77
CA LYS A 459 16.47 4.22 -24.32
C LYS A 459 16.99 3.26 -23.24
N ASP A 460 18.03 2.50 -23.53
CA ASP A 460 18.64 1.54 -22.61
C ASP A 460 19.62 2.19 -21.62
N LEU A 461 19.80 3.52 -21.67
CA LEU A 461 20.73 4.26 -20.82
C LEU A 461 20.00 4.95 -19.68
N TRP A 462 20.68 5.04 -18.54
CA TRP A 462 20.23 5.83 -17.41
C TRP A 462 21.37 6.65 -16.80
N LEU A 463 20.99 7.76 -16.19
CA LEU A 463 21.84 8.66 -15.40
C LEU A 463 21.15 8.89 -14.07
N TRP A 464 21.89 8.90 -12.96
CA TRP A 464 21.39 9.46 -11.71
C TRP A 464 22.42 10.37 -11.05
N VAL A 465 21.92 11.41 -10.37
CA VAL A 465 22.70 12.40 -9.64
C VAL A 465 22.06 12.71 -8.29
N GLY A 466 22.88 12.97 -7.28
CA GLY A 466 22.44 13.34 -5.92
C GLY A 466 22.86 12.31 -4.87
N LYS A 467 22.03 12.12 -3.84
CA LYS A 467 22.22 11.11 -2.78
C LYS A 467 21.26 9.94 -3.00
N ASN A 468 21.78 8.74 -3.25
CA ASN A 468 20.95 7.57 -3.56
C ASN A 468 21.66 6.28 -3.17
N ASN A 469 21.02 5.12 -3.38
CA ASN A 469 21.69 3.83 -3.27
C ASN A 469 22.82 3.67 -4.31
N LEU A 470 23.87 2.95 -3.94
CA LEU A 470 24.94 2.58 -4.87
C LEU A 470 24.36 1.66 -5.98
N PRO A 471 24.43 2.04 -7.27
CA PRO A 471 23.75 1.34 -8.37
C PRO A 471 24.56 0.13 -8.89
N LEU A 472 25.31 -0.54 -8.03
CA LEU A 472 26.09 -1.72 -8.39
C LEU A 472 25.34 -2.99 -7.95
N TRP A 473 25.41 -4.01 -8.79
CA TRP A 473 24.86 -5.32 -8.47
C TRP A 473 25.69 -5.98 -7.37
N LYS A 474 25.00 -6.63 -6.44
CA LYS A 474 25.58 -7.45 -5.37
C LYS A 474 24.63 -8.59 -5.02
N GLN A 475 25.17 -9.76 -4.70
CA GLN A 475 24.38 -10.86 -4.14
C GLN A 475 24.28 -10.77 -2.60
N HIS A 476 25.19 -10.04 -1.94
CA HIS A 476 25.18 -9.81 -0.49
C HIS A 476 25.78 -8.44 -0.13
N GLU A 477 25.39 -7.92 1.04
CA GLU A 477 25.71 -6.57 1.53
C GLU A 477 27.07 -6.44 2.25
N MET A 478 27.95 -7.46 2.19
CA MET A 478 29.18 -7.42 3.01
C MET A 478 30.19 -6.38 2.54
N TRP A 479 30.22 -6.05 1.25
CA TRP A 479 31.14 -5.04 0.72
C TRP A 479 30.46 -3.67 0.56
N TRP A 480 29.12 -3.62 0.60
CA TRP A 480 28.32 -2.40 0.61
C TRP A 480 26.94 -2.65 1.21
N ASP A 481 26.62 -1.96 2.30
CA ASP A 481 25.33 -1.99 2.98
C ASP A 481 24.27 -1.16 2.21
N ASP A 482 23.06 -1.69 2.08
CA ASP A 482 21.95 -1.01 1.38
C ASP A 482 21.40 0.22 2.12
N ASP A 483 21.73 0.39 3.40
CA ASP A 483 21.44 1.58 4.17
C ASP A 483 22.46 2.71 3.92
N VAL A 484 23.61 2.40 3.31
CA VAL A 484 24.65 3.38 2.96
C VAL A 484 24.40 3.98 1.56
N THR A 485 24.10 5.27 1.55
CA THR A 485 23.71 6.03 0.34
C THR A 485 24.76 7.08 -0.02
N PRO A 486 25.60 6.84 -1.05
CA PRO A 486 26.64 7.79 -1.45
C PRO A 486 26.04 9.01 -2.17
N GLU A 487 26.80 10.09 -2.19
CA GLU A 487 26.49 11.31 -2.93
C GLU A 487 27.34 11.36 -4.19
N GLY A 488 26.75 11.63 -5.35
CA GLY A 488 27.52 11.76 -6.56
C GLY A 488 26.72 11.57 -7.83
N ILE A 489 27.36 10.98 -8.82
CA ILE A 489 26.82 10.74 -10.16
C ILE A 489 27.12 9.31 -10.58
N ALA A 490 26.14 8.65 -11.19
CA ALA A 490 26.40 7.41 -11.89
C ALA A 490 25.58 7.31 -13.16
N LEU A 491 26.13 6.60 -14.12
CA LEU A 491 25.51 6.29 -15.39
C LEU A 491 25.63 4.80 -15.65
N GLY A 492 24.69 4.27 -16.40
CA GLY A 492 24.73 2.87 -16.79
C GLY A 492 23.76 2.58 -17.91
N GLY A 493 23.69 1.31 -18.26
CA GLY A 493 22.71 0.84 -19.23
C GLY A 493 22.17 -0.54 -18.90
N ASP A 494 21.13 -0.91 -19.62
CA ASP A 494 20.50 -2.23 -19.54
C ASP A 494 20.24 -2.76 -20.96
N PHE A 495 21.24 -3.43 -21.52
CA PHE A 495 21.25 -3.85 -22.92
C PHE A 495 20.79 -5.30 -23.07
N LYS A 496 19.65 -5.52 -23.72
CA LYS A 496 19.21 -6.86 -24.12
C LYS A 496 19.94 -7.26 -25.41
N ILE A 497 20.90 -8.18 -25.30
CA ILE A 497 21.65 -8.71 -26.46
C ILE A 497 20.79 -9.71 -27.23
N ASN A 498 20.11 -10.59 -26.50
CA ASN A 498 19.12 -11.53 -27.02
C ASN A 498 18.14 -11.91 -25.89
N GLU A 499 17.29 -12.91 -26.09
CA GLU A 499 16.30 -13.34 -25.09
C GLU A 499 16.91 -13.94 -23.81
N PHE A 500 18.14 -14.44 -23.91
CA PHE A 500 18.85 -15.12 -22.83
C PHE A 500 19.91 -14.25 -22.16
N VAL A 501 20.44 -13.23 -22.85
CA VAL A 501 21.59 -12.45 -22.40
C VAL A 501 21.25 -10.97 -22.31
N ARG A 502 21.44 -10.42 -21.10
CA ARG A 502 21.29 -8.99 -20.80
C ARG A 502 22.54 -8.48 -20.11
N ILE A 503 23.11 -7.38 -20.59
CA ILE A 503 24.37 -6.79 -20.09
C ILE A 503 24.07 -5.43 -19.47
N LYS A 504 24.59 -5.20 -18.27
CA LYS A 504 24.36 -4.01 -17.45
C LYS A 504 25.68 -3.39 -17.01
N PRO A 505 26.29 -2.52 -17.85
CA PRO A 505 27.45 -1.75 -17.45
C PRO A 505 27.02 -0.56 -16.59
N VAL A 506 27.81 -0.25 -15.57
CA VAL A 506 27.62 0.88 -14.66
C VAL A 506 28.97 1.54 -14.39
N ALA A 507 28.99 2.87 -14.37
CA ALA A 507 30.13 3.66 -13.93
C ALA A 507 29.64 4.81 -13.05
N GLY A 508 30.42 5.21 -12.05
CA GLY A 508 30.06 6.30 -11.16
C GLY A 508 31.23 6.91 -10.41
N TYR A 509 31.01 8.13 -9.94
CA TYR A 509 31.91 8.88 -9.08
C TYR A 509 31.11 9.39 -7.87
N PHE A 510 31.62 9.12 -6.67
CA PHE A 510 30.93 9.42 -5.42
C PHE A 510 31.84 10.14 -4.43
N LEU A 511 31.29 11.12 -3.74
CA LEU A 511 31.91 11.80 -2.61
C LEU A 511 31.43 11.14 -1.32
N MET A 512 32.37 10.90 -0.41
CA MET A 512 32.15 10.27 0.88
C MET A 512 32.30 11.27 2.03
N PHE A 513 33.35 12.08 1.99
CA PHE A 513 33.60 13.14 2.97
C PHE A 513 34.29 14.32 2.31
N THR A 514 33.82 15.54 2.61
CA THR A 514 34.50 16.77 2.21
C THR A 514 35.16 17.39 3.42
N SER A 515 36.47 17.58 3.37
CA SER A 515 37.27 18.08 4.49
C SER A 515 37.91 19.45 4.21
N GLY A 516 37.75 19.97 2.99
CA GLY A 516 38.33 21.23 2.55
C GLY A 516 39.84 21.18 2.23
N ILE A 517 40.50 20.03 2.42
CA ILE A 517 41.90 19.78 2.02
C ILE A 517 41.93 18.74 0.91
N GLU A 518 41.51 17.52 1.23
CA GLU A 518 41.31 16.43 0.27
C GLU A 518 40.00 15.72 0.58
N ASP A 519 39.22 15.44 -0.46
CA ASP A 519 37.91 14.81 -0.32
C ASP A 519 38.04 13.30 -0.44
N ALA A 520 37.36 12.57 0.46
CA ALA A 520 37.25 11.12 0.35
C ALA A 520 36.27 10.80 -0.79
N SER A 521 36.70 9.98 -1.74
CA SER A 521 35.91 9.71 -2.95
C SER A 521 35.98 8.25 -3.40
N ILE A 522 35.05 7.88 -4.27
CA ILE A 522 34.95 6.55 -4.86
C ILE A 522 34.77 6.70 -6.35
N GLN A 523 35.62 6.05 -7.14
CA GLN A 523 35.34 5.77 -8.55
C GLN A 523 34.97 4.31 -8.70
N ALA A 524 33.83 4.05 -9.33
CA ALA A 524 33.29 2.71 -9.45
C ALA A 524 32.95 2.38 -10.90
N GLY A 525 33.28 1.17 -11.32
CA GLY A 525 32.85 0.58 -12.58
C GLY A 525 32.46 -0.87 -12.38
N GLN A 526 31.35 -1.32 -12.98
CA GLN A 526 30.94 -2.72 -12.93
C GLN A 526 30.24 -3.11 -14.22
N VAL A 527 30.47 -4.35 -14.67
CA VAL A 527 29.67 -4.99 -15.70
C VAL A 527 28.99 -6.19 -15.09
N SER A 528 27.66 -6.25 -15.22
CA SER A 528 26.86 -7.41 -14.86
C SER A 528 26.21 -8.03 -16.09
N ALA A 529 26.08 -9.36 -16.11
CA ALA A 529 25.42 -10.11 -17.16
C ALA A 529 24.38 -11.05 -16.54
N ASP A 530 23.12 -10.88 -16.94
CA ASP A 530 22.04 -11.81 -16.61
C ASP A 530 21.89 -12.81 -17.76
N LEU A 531 22.04 -14.09 -17.42
CA LEU A 531 21.94 -15.24 -18.31
C LEU A 531 20.68 -16.04 -17.94
N GLY A 532 19.64 -15.90 -18.73
CA GLY A 532 18.38 -16.62 -18.59
C GLY A 532 18.43 -17.99 -19.25
N PHE A 533 17.91 -19.00 -18.56
CA PHE A 533 17.62 -20.33 -19.08
C PHE A 533 16.17 -20.68 -18.72
N GLN A 534 15.56 -21.68 -19.37
CA GLN A 534 14.13 -21.98 -19.21
C GLN A 534 13.67 -22.10 -17.73
N SER A 535 14.45 -22.77 -16.89
CA SER A 535 14.12 -23.00 -15.47
C SER A 535 15.19 -22.51 -14.50
N SER A 536 16.16 -21.74 -14.98
CA SER A 536 17.24 -21.19 -14.16
C SER A 536 17.69 -19.83 -14.66
N ALA A 537 18.37 -19.08 -13.81
CA ALA A 537 19.03 -17.84 -14.19
C ALA A 537 20.40 -17.82 -13.52
N LEU A 538 21.38 -17.23 -14.19
CA LEU A 538 22.70 -16.96 -13.66
C LEU A 538 23.01 -15.48 -13.87
N THR A 539 23.27 -14.75 -12.80
CA THR A 539 23.85 -13.41 -12.88
C THR A 539 25.33 -13.50 -12.57
N LEU A 540 26.16 -12.92 -13.42
CA LEU A 540 27.60 -12.74 -13.20
C LEU A 540 27.89 -11.25 -13.15
N SER A 541 28.77 -10.83 -12.24
CA SER A 541 29.23 -9.45 -12.18
C SER A 541 30.73 -9.41 -11.92
N SER A 542 31.40 -8.42 -12.49
CA SER A 542 32.74 -8.03 -12.06
C SER A 542 32.84 -6.52 -12.07
N GLY A 543 33.38 -5.95 -11.00
CA GLY A 543 33.51 -4.52 -10.82
C GLY A 543 34.81 -4.14 -10.11
N TYR A 544 35.23 -2.91 -10.36
CA TYR A 544 36.40 -2.28 -9.79
C TYR A 544 35.97 -1.00 -9.09
N LEU A 545 36.34 -0.87 -7.82
CA LEU A 545 36.10 0.31 -7.01
C LEU A 545 37.44 0.83 -6.49
N ARG A 546 37.77 2.07 -6.83
CA ARG A 546 38.89 2.79 -6.25
C ARG A 546 38.35 3.76 -5.20
N PHE A 547 38.93 3.71 -4.01
CA PHE A 547 38.62 4.62 -2.93
C PHE A 547 39.86 5.44 -2.63
N ASP A 548 39.70 6.76 -2.65
CA ASP A 548 40.77 7.69 -2.32
C ASP A 548 40.48 8.35 -0.96
N ASN A 549 41.53 8.52 -0.16
CA ASN A 549 41.51 9.26 1.10
C ASN A 549 40.43 8.78 2.09
N MET A 550 40.28 7.46 2.30
CA MET A 550 39.25 6.91 3.17
C MET A 550 39.69 6.90 4.64
N PRO A 551 38.95 7.54 5.57
CA PRO A 551 39.38 7.64 6.97
C PRO A 551 39.36 6.29 7.69
N ASP A 552 40.40 6.02 8.48
CA ASP A 552 40.43 4.90 9.42
C ASP A 552 39.79 5.26 10.76
N ARG A 553 38.52 4.89 10.91
CA ARG A 553 37.76 5.19 12.13
C ARG A 553 38.31 4.52 13.41
N ASN A 554 39.24 3.55 13.34
CA ASN A 554 39.83 2.95 14.55
C ASN A 554 40.87 3.84 15.23
N SER A 555 41.54 4.69 14.46
CA SER A 555 42.69 5.50 14.91
C SER A 555 42.33 6.97 15.09
N GLY A 556 41.04 7.31 14.96
CA GLY A 556 40.51 8.67 14.82
C GLY A 556 40.53 9.16 13.37
N ASN A 557 39.88 10.30 13.08
CA ASN A 557 39.79 10.89 11.73
C ASN A 557 41.13 11.48 11.20
N GLN A 558 42.27 10.92 11.58
CA GLN A 558 43.60 11.44 11.22
C GLN A 558 44.40 10.52 10.29
N LEU A 559 44.02 9.25 10.15
CA LEU A 559 44.65 8.32 9.21
C LEU A 559 43.71 8.04 8.04
N TYR A 560 44.29 7.95 6.85
CA TYR A 560 43.55 7.73 5.60
C TYR A 560 44.20 6.61 4.81
N HIS A 561 43.37 5.79 4.17
CA HIS A 561 43.79 4.65 3.37
C HIS A 561 43.20 4.74 1.96
N GLU A 562 43.99 4.32 0.97
CA GLU A 562 43.49 4.02 -0.37
C GLU A 562 43.00 2.57 -0.43
N TYR A 563 42.03 2.30 -1.29
CA TYR A 563 41.59 0.93 -1.59
C TYR A 563 41.38 0.77 -3.09
N GLN A 564 41.78 -0.38 -3.63
CA GLN A 564 41.53 -0.77 -5.02
C GLN A 564 40.83 -2.14 -5.02
N LEU A 565 39.51 -2.13 -4.87
CA LEU A 565 38.71 -3.34 -4.71
C LEU A 565 38.26 -3.89 -6.07
N LEU A 566 38.71 -5.11 -6.38
CA LEU A 566 38.11 -5.95 -7.41
C LEU A 566 37.06 -6.85 -6.76
N ILE A 567 35.81 -6.71 -7.22
CA ILE A 567 34.64 -7.40 -6.68
C ILE A 567 34.03 -8.22 -7.81
N SER A 568 34.06 -9.55 -7.66
CA SER A 568 33.43 -10.46 -8.62
C SER A 568 32.38 -11.29 -7.92
N GLY A 569 31.20 -11.37 -8.52
CA GLY A 569 30.05 -12.02 -7.90
C GLY A 569 29.28 -12.87 -8.90
N ALA A 570 28.67 -13.93 -8.40
CA ALA A 570 27.82 -14.82 -9.17
C ALA A 570 26.59 -15.20 -8.35
N GLU A 571 25.42 -15.25 -8.98
CA GLU A 571 24.20 -15.76 -8.38
C GLU A 571 23.48 -16.69 -9.36
N PHE A 572 23.34 -17.94 -8.97
CA PHE A 572 22.53 -18.92 -9.69
C PHE A 572 21.19 -19.11 -8.98
N THR A 573 20.09 -18.98 -9.72
CA THR A 573 18.74 -19.22 -9.23
C THR A 573 18.06 -20.33 -10.03
N LEU A 574 17.61 -21.37 -9.34
CA LEU A 574 16.77 -22.43 -9.89
C LEU A 574 15.30 -22.09 -9.65
N LYS A 575 14.56 -21.82 -10.73
CA LYS A 575 13.15 -21.37 -10.72
C LYS A 575 12.19 -22.56 -10.75
N LYS A 576 12.25 -23.41 -9.73
CA LYS A 576 11.28 -24.50 -9.50
C LYS A 576 10.23 -24.08 -8.46
N LYS A 577 9.25 -24.95 -8.20
CA LYS A 577 8.17 -24.74 -7.21
C LYS A 577 8.70 -24.30 -5.82
N ILE A 578 9.86 -24.82 -5.43
CA ILE A 578 10.66 -24.32 -4.32
C ILE A 578 11.93 -23.73 -4.95
N PRO A 579 12.06 -22.40 -5.00
CA PRO A 579 13.24 -21.79 -5.60
C PRO A 579 14.47 -22.07 -4.74
N VAL A 580 15.61 -22.22 -5.41
CA VAL A 580 16.92 -22.34 -4.74
C VAL A 580 17.84 -21.30 -5.35
N THR A 581 18.48 -20.50 -4.50
CA THR A 581 19.44 -19.47 -4.92
C THR A 581 20.78 -19.73 -4.27
N ILE A 582 21.83 -19.80 -5.06
CA ILE A 582 23.21 -19.97 -4.63
C ILE A 582 23.99 -18.75 -5.10
N GLY A 583 24.65 -18.05 -4.17
CA GLY A 583 25.43 -16.87 -4.48
C GLY A 583 26.85 -16.96 -3.94
N LEU A 584 27.78 -16.31 -4.61
CA LEU A 584 29.17 -16.17 -4.22
C LEU A 584 29.67 -14.78 -4.59
N ASP A 585 30.26 -14.08 -3.63
CA ASP A 585 31.13 -12.92 -3.88
C ASP A 585 32.58 -13.30 -3.58
N TYR A 586 33.49 -12.76 -4.38
CA TYR A 586 34.94 -12.81 -4.19
C TYR A 586 35.50 -11.39 -4.28
N LEU A 587 36.26 -11.01 -3.26
CA LEU A 587 36.74 -9.65 -3.00
C LEU A 587 38.26 -9.69 -2.93
N VAL A 588 38.91 -8.78 -3.66
CA VAL A 588 40.37 -8.62 -3.62
C VAL A 588 40.70 -7.15 -3.59
N ASN A 589 41.48 -6.72 -2.61
CA ASN A 589 42.10 -5.41 -2.60
C ASN A 589 43.50 -5.49 -3.23
N LEU A 590 43.69 -4.71 -4.29
CA LEU A 590 44.92 -4.64 -5.07
C LEU A 590 45.93 -3.63 -4.50
N GLU A 591 45.52 -2.84 -3.50
CA GLU A 591 46.37 -1.83 -2.88
C GLU A 591 47.62 -2.43 -2.24
N ASN A 592 48.74 -1.71 -2.31
CA ASN A 592 50.00 -2.13 -1.72
C ASN A 592 50.25 -1.40 -0.40
N TYR A 593 50.11 -2.13 0.71
CA TYR A 593 50.32 -1.60 2.05
C TYR A 593 51.71 -1.88 2.64
N ASP A 594 52.64 -2.45 1.88
CA ASP A 594 53.99 -2.78 2.37
C ASP A 594 54.78 -1.55 2.83
N SER A 595 54.50 -0.38 2.24
CA SER A 595 55.10 0.90 2.63
C SER A 595 54.40 1.57 3.81
N ASP A 596 53.19 1.13 4.19
CA ASP A 596 52.49 1.67 5.34
C ASP A 596 53.02 1.04 6.63
N SER A 597 53.80 1.84 7.36
CA SER A 597 54.45 1.41 8.60
C SER A 597 53.47 0.99 9.70
N LEU A 598 52.25 1.57 9.76
CA LEU A 598 51.26 1.25 10.79
C LEU A 598 50.53 -0.05 10.45
N ILE A 599 50.17 -0.24 9.19
CA ILE A 599 49.56 -1.49 8.72
C ILE A 599 50.53 -2.65 8.85
N SER A 600 51.77 -2.44 8.41
CA SER A 600 52.84 -3.44 8.45
C SER A 600 53.24 -3.79 9.89
N ALA A 601 53.28 -2.81 10.81
CA ALA A 601 53.53 -3.07 12.23
C ALA A 601 52.45 -3.97 12.87
N ASN A 602 51.22 -3.93 12.36
CA ASN A 602 50.14 -4.83 12.80
C ASN A 602 50.11 -6.17 12.05
N GLY A 603 50.97 -6.34 11.03
CA GLY A 603 51.02 -7.55 10.21
C GLY A 603 49.75 -7.77 9.39
N MET A 604 49.08 -6.69 8.95
CA MET A 604 47.79 -6.74 8.26
C MET A 604 47.87 -6.45 6.76
N GLN A 605 49.07 -6.17 6.23
CA GLN A 605 49.28 -5.75 4.83
C GLN A 605 48.81 -6.77 3.79
N ASP A 606 48.79 -8.06 4.15
CA ASP A 606 48.35 -9.16 3.28
C ASP A 606 46.86 -9.51 3.43
N GLU A 607 46.15 -8.89 4.38
CA GLU A 607 44.75 -9.19 4.73
C GLU A 607 43.77 -8.52 3.76
N LYS A 608 43.90 -8.84 2.48
CA LYS A 608 43.27 -8.13 1.35
C LYS A 608 42.18 -8.92 0.62
N MET A 609 41.88 -10.14 1.05
CA MET A 609 40.95 -11.04 0.37
C MET A 609 39.68 -11.31 1.19
N GLY A 610 38.56 -11.48 0.50
CA GLY A 610 37.30 -11.85 1.13
C GLY A 610 36.42 -12.68 0.23
N PHE A 611 35.51 -13.45 0.80
CA PHE A 611 34.45 -14.13 0.07
C PHE A 611 33.18 -14.30 0.90
N VAL A 612 32.06 -14.30 0.21
CA VAL A 612 30.73 -14.50 0.82
C VAL A 612 29.95 -15.50 0.02
N GLY A 613 29.64 -16.65 0.60
CA GLY A 613 28.76 -17.64 0.01
C GLY A 613 27.37 -17.60 0.63
N LYS A 614 26.32 -17.80 -0.17
CA LYS A 614 24.96 -18.03 0.31
C LYS A 614 24.28 -19.19 -0.38
N VAL A 615 23.39 -19.85 0.35
CA VAL A 615 22.39 -20.78 -0.18
C VAL A 615 21.06 -20.45 0.46
N ASN A 616 20.05 -20.16 -0.37
CA ASN A 616 18.67 -19.94 0.05
C ASN A 616 17.76 -20.97 -0.60
N ILE A 617 16.83 -21.51 0.18
CA ILE A 617 15.80 -22.45 -0.26
C ILE A 617 14.45 -21.86 0.13
N GLY A 618 13.57 -21.68 -0.85
CA GLY A 618 12.27 -21.05 -0.67
C GLY A 618 12.28 -19.54 -0.96
N SER A 619 11.15 -18.89 -0.70
CA SER A 619 10.92 -17.47 -0.99
C SER A 619 10.06 -16.82 0.10
N LEU A 620 9.96 -15.50 0.05
CA LEU A 620 9.04 -14.69 0.87
C LEU A 620 8.07 -13.91 -0.01
N SER A 621 7.77 -14.43 -1.20
CA SER A 621 6.94 -13.73 -2.20
C SER A 621 5.49 -13.58 -1.72
N ASP A 622 4.96 -14.59 -1.04
CA ASP A 622 3.54 -14.70 -0.71
C ASP A 622 3.30 -15.24 0.71
N LYS A 623 2.07 -15.05 1.18
CA LYS A 623 1.61 -15.59 2.47
C LYS A 623 1.85 -17.10 2.57
N GLY A 624 2.40 -17.53 3.69
CA GLY A 624 2.67 -18.94 3.98
C GLY A 624 3.98 -19.47 3.39
N LYS A 625 4.70 -18.66 2.60
CA LYS A 625 6.01 -19.05 2.08
C LYS A 625 7.08 -18.96 3.18
N VAL A 626 8.01 -19.90 3.13
CA VAL A 626 9.16 -20.02 4.04
C VAL A 626 10.43 -19.87 3.23
N LEU A 627 11.43 -19.22 3.83
CA LEU A 627 12.80 -19.19 3.34
C LEU A 627 13.74 -19.73 4.41
N VAL A 628 14.58 -20.69 4.01
CA VAL A 628 15.71 -21.17 4.81
C VAL A 628 16.98 -20.73 4.11
N GLY A 629 17.83 -19.99 4.83
CA GLY A 629 19.07 -19.45 4.30
C GLY A 629 20.27 -19.85 5.13
N TYR A 630 21.38 -20.09 4.47
CA TYR A 630 22.68 -20.26 5.10
C TYR A 630 23.72 -19.41 4.38
N TYR A 631 24.52 -18.70 5.15
CA TYR A 631 25.55 -17.82 4.65
C TYR A 631 26.86 -18.13 5.36
N TYR A 632 27.95 -18.05 4.61
CA TYR A 632 29.29 -18.08 5.14
C TYR A 632 30.05 -16.86 4.62
N SER A 633 30.74 -16.19 5.53
CA SER A 633 31.51 -15.01 5.20
C SER A 633 32.92 -15.15 5.77
N TYR A 634 33.91 -14.81 4.95
CA TYR A 634 35.31 -14.66 5.33
C TYR A 634 35.75 -13.31 4.78
N ILE A 635 36.00 -12.33 5.64
CA ILE A 635 36.29 -10.95 5.26
C ILE A 635 37.55 -10.53 6.00
N SER A 636 38.69 -10.51 5.32
CA SER A 636 39.94 -9.97 5.87
C SER A 636 39.88 -8.44 6.01
N LYS A 637 40.76 -7.88 6.83
CA LYS A 637 40.73 -6.47 7.29
C LYS A 637 40.58 -5.43 6.16
N TYR A 638 41.31 -5.58 5.06
CA TYR A 638 41.30 -4.62 3.95
C TYR A 638 40.57 -5.13 2.71
N SER A 639 39.81 -6.22 2.82
CA SER A 639 39.00 -6.74 1.70
C SER A 639 37.70 -5.96 1.47
N VAL A 640 37.29 -5.18 2.46
CA VAL A 640 36.15 -4.25 2.43
C VAL A 640 36.52 -2.99 3.22
N VAL A 641 35.77 -1.91 3.02
CA VAL A 641 35.85 -0.74 3.89
C VAL A 641 34.83 -0.91 5.03
N ASP A 642 35.32 -0.91 6.27
CA ASP A 642 34.55 -1.32 7.45
C ASP A 642 33.20 -0.59 7.65
N TYR A 643 33.20 0.74 7.53
CA TYR A 643 32.06 1.58 7.91
C TYR A 643 31.01 1.75 6.81
N ILE A 644 31.18 1.05 5.68
CA ILE A 644 30.19 0.97 4.59
C ILE A 644 29.70 -0.46 4.36
N ALA A 645 30.35 -1.46 4.96
CA ALA A 645 29.98 -2.86 4.93
C ALA A 645 28.83 -3.17 5.90
N GLN A 646 28.05 -4.22 5.69
CA GLN A 646 26.96 -4.55 6.61
C GLN A 646 27.43 -4.77 8.06
N ASP A 647 26.76 -4.12 9.02
CA ASP A 647 27.14 -4.11 10.45
C ASP A 647 26.53 -5.25 11.29
N ASP A 648 25.67 -6.04 10.66
CA ASP A 648 24.82 -6.99 11.37
C ASP A 648 25.59 -8.22 11.90
N TRP A 649 26.73 -8.60 11.32
CA TRP A 649 27.42 -9.87 11.65
C TRP A 649 28.18 -9.83 12.97
N VAL A 650 28.79 -8.69 13.30
CA VAL A 650 29.78 -8.61 14.40
C VAL A 650 29.37 -7.58 15.47
N ARG A 651 30.07 -7.60 16.60
CA ARG A 651 29.95 -6.61 17.69
C ARG A 651 31.27 -5.84 17.88
N TRP A 652 32.04 -5.72 16.81
CA TRP A 652 33.30 -4.99 16.83
C TRP A 652 32.99 -3.51 16.70
N SER A 653 33.47 -2.73 17.64
CA SER A 653 33.26 -1.29 17.65
C SER A 653 34.59 -0.61 17.42
N PHE A 654 34.56 0.55 16.79
CA PHE A 654 35.72 1.42 16.74
C PHE A 654 36.02 1.97 18.14
N ASN A 655 37.30 2.23 18.44
CA ASN A 655 37.69 2.78 19.73
C ASN A 655 37.29 4.26 19.89
N SER A 656 37.27 5.00 18.77
CA SER A 656 37.18 6.46 18.73
C SER A 656 36.01 7.01 17.92
N ALA A 657 35.13 6.13 17.41
CA ALA A 657 34.04 6.54 16.52
C ALA A 657 32.80 5.65 16.69
N PRO A 658 31.60 6.16 16.40
CA PRO A 658 30.40 5.34 16.29
C PRO A 658 30.48 4.40 15.07
N GLY A 659 29.71 3.31 15.12
CA GLY A 659 29.62 2.31 14.06
C GLY A 659 30.33 0.98 14.38
N THR A 660 30.29 0.09 13.40
CA THR A 660 30.80 -1.28 13.53
C THR A 660 31.98 -1.49 12.61
N ARG A 661 33.02 -2.13 13.14
CA ARG A 661 34.18 -2.57 12.35
C ARG A 661 33.83 -3.89 11.68
N SER A 662 33.33 -3.88 10.45
CA SER A 662 32.75 -5.06 9.77
C SER A 662 33.73 -5.87 8.91
N SER A 663 35.01 -5.94 9.29
CA SER A 663 36.07 -6.72 8.62
C SER A 663 37.00 -7.39 9.64
N ASN A 664 37.84 -8.32 9.18
CA ASN A 664 38.70 -9.23 9.94
C ASN A 664 37.94 -10.42 10.59
N PHE A 665 36.81 -10.87 10.04
CA PHE A 665 36.06 -12.03 10.56
C PHE A 665 35.88 -13.17 9.57
N SER A 666 35.69 -14.36 10.14
CA SER A 666 34.99 -15.46 9.51
C SER A 666 33.76 -15.81 10.32
N GLY A 667 32.67 -16.20 9.65
CA GLY A 667 31.47 -16.56 10.36
C GLY A 667 30.39 -17.21 9.53
N HIS A 668 29.35 -17.63 10.26
CA HIS A 668 28.17 -18.31 9.74
C HIS A 668 26.92 -17.52 10.09
N GLU A 669 25.99 -17.39 9.15
CA GLU A 669 24.61 -16.96 9.41
C GLU A 669 23.66 -18.09 9.03
N ALA A 670 22.81 -18.50 9.97
CA ALA A 670 21.63 -19.32 9.69
C ALA A 670 20.37 -18.44 9.73
N ARG A 671 19.53 -18.56 8.71
CA ARG A 671 18.34 -17.72 8.52
C ARG A 671 17.10 -18.57 8.34
N LEU A 672 16.04 -18.23 9.07
CA LEU A 672 14.71 -18.78 8.86
C LEU A 672 13.73 -17.61 8.75
N ALA A 673 12.92 -17.60 7.71
CA ALA A 673 11.94 -16.55 7.50
C ALA A 673 10.58 -17.12 7.09
N TYR A 674 9.53 -16.40 7.47
CA TYR A 674 8.15 -16.74 7.16
C TYR A 674 7.39 -15.48 6.72
N ALA A 675 6.65 -15.59 5.61
CA ALA A 675 5.85 -14.51 5.07
C ALA A 675 4.39 -14.60 5.55
N PHE A 676 3.92 -13.55 6.22
CA PHE A 676 2.50 -13.36 6.57
C PHE A 676 1.69 -12.77 5.42
N GLY A 677 2.37 -12.13 4.47
CA GLY A 677 1.85 -11.57 3.23
C GLY A 677 2.95 -10.94 2.41
N LYS A 678 2.62 -10.41 1.22
CA LYS A 678 3.57 -9.64 0.42
C LYS A 678 4.05 -8.43 1.23
N GLY A 679 5.36 -8.25 1.33
CA GLY A 679 5.95 -7.16 2.13
C GLY A 679 5.91 -7.36 3.65
N PHE A 680 5.16 -8.33 4.18
CA PHE A 680 5.02 -8.57 5.62
C PHE A 680 5.57 -9.94 6.03
N HIS A 681 6.71 -9.95 6.73
CA HIS A 681 7.42 -11.19 7.06
C HIS A 681 8.21 -11.08 8.36
N VAL A 682 8.48 -12.23 8.98
CA VAL A 682 9.39 -12.36 10.12
C VAL A 682 10.65 -13.10 9.69
N ILE A 683 11.81 -12.67 10.19
CA ILE A 683 13.12 -13.28 9.93
C ILE A 683 13.82 -13.53 11.26
N ALA A 684 14.14 -14.78 11.54
CA ALA A 684 15.07 -15.18 12.56
C ALA A 684 16.47 -15.37 11.95
N ARG A 685 17.50 -14.80 12.59
CA ARG A 685 18.90 -14.96 12.18
C ARG A 685 19.77 -15.33 13.36
N ALA A 686 20.65 -16.31 13.17
CA ALA A 686 21.67 -16.70 14.13
C ALA A 686 23.05 -16.53 13.52
N TYR A 687 23.92 -15.79 14.19
CA TYR A 687 25.28 -15.49 13.74
C TYR A 687 26.30 -16.12 14.69
N PHE A 688 27.34 -16.68 14.10
CA PHE A 688 28.49 -17.24 14.81
C PHE A 688 29.75 -16.71 14.14
N VAL A 689 30.46 -15.81 14.81
CA VAL A 689 31.59 -15.08 14.21
C VAL A 689 32.84 -15.19 15.07
N LYS A 690 34.00 -15.21 14.40
CA LYS A 690 35.33 -15.16 15.02
C LYS A 690 36.26 -14.30 14.19
N ALA A 691 37.18 -13.60 14.84
CA ALA A 691 38.25 -12.87 14.18
C ALA A 691 39.16 -13.85 13.45
N ILE A 692 39.60 -13.47 12.25
CA ILE A 692 40.59 -14.21 11.46
C ILE A 692 41.95 -14.07 12.14
N LYS A 693 42.32 -12.83 12.45
CA LYS A 693 43.60 -12.46 13.04
C LYS A 693 43.42 -11.46 14.17
N ARG A 694 44.43 -11.34 15.04
CA ARG A 694 44.52 -10.29 16.06
C ARG A 694 44.77 -8.95 15.37
N SER A 695 44.00 -7.92 15.69
CA SER A 695 44.07 -6.61 15.03
C SER A 695 45.36 -5.85 15.36
N SER A 696 45.92 -6.10 16.54
CA SER A 696 47.21 -5.59 16.98
C SER A 696 48.06 -6.72 17.58
N PRO A 697 49.40 -6.66 17.49
CA PRO A 697 50.29 -7.56 18.23
C PRO A 697 50.06 -7.53 19.75
N SER A 698 49.53 -6.42 20.27
CA SER A 698 49.18 -6.25 21.68
C SER A 698 47.89 -6.98 22.10
N ASP A 699 47.06 -7.42 21.15
CA ASP A 699 45.83 -8.14 21.48
C ASP A 699 46.16 -9.49 22.13
N MET A 700 45.43 -9.83 23.19
CA MET A 700 45.64 -11.07 23.96
C MET A 700 44.84 -12.25 23.39
N ALA A 701 43.76 -11.99 22.65
CA ALA A 701 42.88 -13.02 22.10
C ALA A 701 42.25 -12.60 20.76
N LEU A 702 41.76 -13.59 20.02
CA LEU A 702 40.85 -13.35 18.90
C LEU A 702 39.47 -12.99 19.44
N GLU A 703 38.86 -11.98 18.82
CA GLU A 703 37.47 -11.63 19.12
C GLU A 703 36.51 -12.67 18.56
N ASN A 704 35.36 -12.84 19.21
CA ASN A 704 34.29 -13.70 18.72
C ASN A 704 32.93 -13.19 19.20
N GLY A 705 31.86 -13.82 18.72
CA GLY A 705 30.53 -13.53 19.20
C GLY A 705 29.47 -14.47 18.66
N LYS A 706 28.41 -14.62 19.45
CA LYS A 706 27.17 -15.26 19.06
C LYS A 706 26.05 -14.23 19.15
N ARG A 707 25.20 -14.20 18.13
CA ARG A 707 24.07 -13.27 18.06
C ARG A 707 22.85 -13.96 17.51
N PHE A 708 21.69 -13.63 18.09
CA PHE A 708 20.39 -13.98 17.55
C PHE A 708 19.59 -12.72 17.30
N ARG A 709 18.85 -12.69 16.19
CA ARG A 709 17.92 -11.62 15.85
C ARG A 709 16.59 -12.16 15.40
N LEU A 710 15.54 -11.43 15.76
CA LEU A 710 14.20 -11.60 15.24
C LEU A 710 13.72 -10.26 14.68
N ASP A 711 13.58 -10.20 13.37
CA ASP A 711 13.13 -9.01 12.63
C ASP A 711 11.68 -9.24 12.17
N LEU A 712 10.76 -8.36 12.55
CA LEU A 712 9.43 -8.24 11.96
C LEU A 712 9.47 -7.08 10.95
N ASN A 713 9.30 -7.39 9.67
CA ASN A 713 9.41 -6.43 8.57
C ASN A 713 8.06 -6.21 7.90
N ILE A 714 7.71 -4.94 7.68
CA ILE A 714 6.54 -4.50 6.92
C ILE A 714 7.04 -3.51 5.87
N ASN A 715 6.96 -3.89 4.59
CA ASN A 715 7.28 -3.03 3.46
C ASN A 715 5.99 -2.62 2.74
N PHE A 716 5.92 -1.40 2.24
CA PHE A 716 4.80 -0.87 1.45
C PHE A 716 5.28 0.07 0.35
#